data_AF-A0A2J6XHJ2-F1
#
_entry.id   AF-A0A2J6XHJ2-F1
#
_cell.length_a   1.000
_cell.length_b   1.000
_cell.length_c   1.000
_cell.angle_alpha   90.00
_cell.angle_beta   90.00
_cell.angle_gamma   90.00
#
_symmetry.space_group_name_H-M   'P 1'
#
loop_
_entity.id
_entity.type
_entity.pdbx_description
1 polymer ?
#
loop_
_entity_poly.entity_id
_entity_poly.type
_entity_poly.pdbx_seq_one_letter_code
_entity_poly.pdbx_strand_id
1 'polypeptide(L)'
;MEVGKLGNSKSVSKGVLVGLIVFVVVIAFLGIYLGHLRYNEVKKTFSSVSTTSTSMISILSPISPSTKTIESNQSISVYLSGLIQGKGNYAVVYDGNGSIINTTSQYPNIFYRYPGSYLLYYETFNNGILTGSSSQNLIGISVYPNVPANISQYITVPVITFNITKNPTAPVFTTGEEVYLSGGFLQPPSGQNMTIYEYIWNFGNGKTQTVMANQSTLLPETNPVSVTYTSPGLYAVSLTITTKNVSSGKTYNYTTYQTVAISGINLTFSLFKTTSNIPNPGTIIVAENVPGGPYSFDPDIDLEVVGEEIIRNIFSTLVIYNGSSTNKFLPMAAEYLPTVGNWSQRDIYGGISPNYTVYTFKIRPDLKAANGDPITAYDVWYSIIRSLLCSGGVPPTPGYSLAQYLIHNYSEFMPIVSSPNDTQGFNEIINSVHYNNLTNTVTFNLTTSANPQLFFSILTESEGSVLDAKWLEEIGDGINFTPQGFFEYEQTCNGGNYNTQVQWDPMSTAPYMIKSYTPGQSIILTPNPYWPTNIQDIPKPNETIVIYWVKDPNTAYYMFTSGQADILTNIPSQYIPEIENYESQGQAVIYIYPTYTENFFAFTLNTNTTMLKDINPSYNIPSYYFANPLVRKAFAYAFNYTQYINDILGNEKYHINFGNSYCGILIQGLDYYFPPNYFNGCPTFNLTYAKQLMEESGFYNISVNFPIIVSSGDTVDFTAAEMWAQNLHEMDPNIQAVPLYMPFVTMYAYDSIYGQNPMPIFYMGWSPGTPTALEFVQGMIEQGGPYAAPDGVNATYLSLLSQYFDTKNTYLANLFANESYEYSLLNNISMKAMAAEVAGNITGASILYRKVDQMVINLYLYVYTVQPTNMWIVKPYINGYNNQISWEENPLANAAMDSVYWWWIKE
;
A
#
# COMPACT_ATOMS: atom_id res chain seq x y z
N MET A 1 69.36 36.16 -3.51
CA MET A 1 68.16 37.00 -3.73
C MET A 1 67.18 36.70 -2.59
N GLU A 2 67.47 36.89 -1.31
CA GLU A 2 68.02 38.03 -0.53
C GLU A 2 67.18 39.30 -0.60
N VAL A 3 66.33 39.51 0.41
CA VAL A 3 65.97 40.85 0.89
C VAL A 3 65.89 40.80 2.42
N GLY A 4 66.80 41.53 3.06
CA GLY A 4 67.09 41.48 4.48
C GLY A 4 66.58 42.67 5.29
N LYS A 5 66.30 42.36 6.57
CA LYS A 5 66.67 43.02 7.82
C LYS A 5 66.67 44.56 7.99
N LEU A 6 66.05 44.92 9.13
CA LEU A 6 66.45 45.87 10.18
C LEU A 6 66.06 47.36 10.07
N GLY A 7 65.05 47.73 10.87
CA GLY A 7 65.21 48.69 11.97
C GLY A 7 64.82 50.16 11.72
N ASN A 8 63.71 50.61 12.32
CA ASN A 8 63.68 51.91 13.00
C ASN A 8 62.52 52.06 14.02
N SER A 9 62.84 52.75 15.11
CA SER A 9 62.01 53.04 16.29
C SER A 9 61.17 54.32 16.17
N LYS A 10 60.01 54.42 16.85
CA LYS A 10 59.76 55.40 17.95
C LYS A 10 58.31 55.41 18.52
N SER A 11 58.30 55.53 19.86
CA SER A 11 57.33 56.18 20.78
C SER A 11 55.90 55.64 20.97
N VAL A 12 55.66 55.06 22.16
CA VAL A 12 54.33 54.97 22.79
C VAL A 12 54.23 56.00 23.92
N SER A 13 53.09 56.68 23.93
CA SER A 13 52.69 57.82 24.75
C SER A 13 52.61 57.51 26.26
N LYS A 14 52.92 58.53 27.08
CA LYS A 14 52.84 58.56 28.56
C LYS A 14 51.44 58.27 29.17
N GLY A 15 50.40 58.00 28.36
CA GLY A 15 49.06 57.61 28.83
C GLY A 15 48.90 56.12 29.19
N VAL A 16 49.73 55.23 28.63
CA VAL A 16 49.55 53.76 28.78
C VAL A 16 50.15 53.22 30.09
N LEU A 17 51.11 53.92 30.68
CA LEU A 17 51.76 53.49 31.93
C LEU A 17 50.93 53.81 33.19
N VAL A 18 49.99 54.77 33.11
CA VAL A 18 49.12 55.15 34.25
C VAL A 18 47.90 54.23 34.36
N GLY A 19 47.37 53.73 33.25
CA GLY A 19 46.23 52.81 33.24
C GLY A 19 46.55 51.41 33.80
N LEU A 20 47.75 50.90 33.55
CA LEU A 20 48.19 49.59 34.05
C LEU A 20 48.45 49.56 35.57
N ILE A 21 48.88 50.69 36.16
CA ILE A 21 49.13 50.77 37.61
C ILE A 21 47.82 50.85 38.40
N VAL A 22 46.79 51.53 37.88
CA VAL A 22 45.46 51.59 38.53
C VAL A 22 44.76 50.23 38.48
N PHE A 23 44.90 49.49 37.38
CA PHE A 23 44.26 48.17 37.21
C PHE A 23 44.81 47.10 38.17
N VAL A 24 46.13 47.09 38.44
CA VAL A 24 46.75 46.13 39.37
C VAL A 24 46.42 46.45 40.83
N VAL A 25 46.29 47.73 41.20
CA VAL A 25 45.94 48.13 42.58
C VAL A 25 44.48 47.78 42.93
N VAL A 26 43.56 47.87 41.97
CA VAL A 26 42.13 47.50 42.18
C VAL A 26 41.97 45.99 42.39
N ILE A 27 42.74 45.15 41.68
CA ILE A 27 42.69 43.69 41.83
C ILE A 27 43.27 43.26 43.19
N ALA A 28 44.32 43.93 43.68
CA ALA A 28 44.89 43.65 44.99
C ALA A 28 43.94 44.03 46.16
N PHE A 29 43.19 45.13 46.04
CA PHE A 29 42.22 45.53 47.05
C PHE A 29 40.97 44.64 47.10
N LEU A 30 40.50 44.13 45.94
CA LEU A 30 39.38 43.17 45.92
C LEU A 30 39.76 41.82 46.55
N GLY A 31 41.00 41.36 46.33
CA GLY A 31 41.52 40.13 46.94
C GLY A 31 41.64 40.20 48.46
N ILE A 32 42.03 41.36 49.00
CA ILE A 32 42.14 41.60 50.45
C ILE A 32 40.74 41.76 51.08
N TYR A 33 39.79 42.39 50.39
CA TYR A 33 38.40 42.53 50.86
C TYR A 33 37.64 41.20 50.88
N LEU A 34 37.83 40.34 49.88
CA LEU A 34 37.24 38.98 49.83
C LEU A 34 37.92 38.01 50.82
N GLY A 35 39.20 38.22 51.14
CA GLY A 35 39.90 37.50 52.21
C GLY A 35 39.44 37.89 53.61
N HIS A 36 39.07 39.16 53.83
CA HIS A 36 38.64 39.66 55.13
C HIS A 36 37.22 39.21 55.52
N LEU A 37 36.33 38.98 54.56
CA LEU A 37 34.99 38.42 54.82
C LEU A 37 35.00 36.92 55.18
N ARG A 38 36.15 36.24 55.06
CA ARG A 38 36.31 34.81 55.37
C ARG A 38 37.01 34.50 56.69
N TYR A 39 37.40 35.50 57.47
CA TYR A 39 38.17 35.29 58.71
C TYR A 39 37.60 36.12 59.85
N ASN A 40 36.58 35.60 60.51
CA ASN A 40 36.21 35.77 61.93
C ASN A 40 34.84 35.09 62.15
N GLU A 41 34.84 33.78 62.34
CA GLU A 41 34.72 33.11 63.66
C GLU A 41 33.39 33.35 64.37
N VAL A 42 32.63 32.26 64.58
CA VAL A 42 32.17 31.89 65.93
C VAL A 42 32.24 30.38 66.12
N LYS A 43 33.02 29.98 67.12
CA LYS A 43 33.14 28.65 67.73
C LYS A 43 31.77 28.08 68.12
N LYS A 44 31.47 26.83 67.72
CA LYS A 44 30.50 25.96 68.42
C LYS A 44 30.92 24.49 68.35
N THR A 45 31.25 23.99 69.52
CA THR A 45 30.98 22.66 70.11
C THR A 45 30.59 21.52 69.16
N PHE A 46 31.34 20.42 69.24
CA PHE A 46 31.01 19.13 68.63
C PHE A 46 29.59 18.67 69.04
N SER A 47 28.75 18.45 68.04
CA SER A 47 27.53 17.64 68.14
C SER A 47 27.40 16.91 66.80
N SER A 48 27.37 15.58 66.86
CA SER A 48 27.24 14.71 65.70
C SER A 48 25.94 15.01 64.96
N VAL A 49 26.02 15.70 63.82
CA VAL A 49 24.94 15.77 62.83
C VAL A 49 25.32 14.83 61.71
N SER A 50 24.59 13.73 61.63
CA SER A 50 24.58 12.82 60.50
C SER A 50 24.22 13.59 59.23
N THR A 51 25.22 13.86 58.39
CA THR A 51 25.01 14.22 56.99
C THR A 51 24.45 13.02 56.27
N THR A 52 23.13 12.98 56.07
CA THR A 52 22.52 12.15 55.03
C THR A 52 23.04 12.67 53.69
N SER A 53 24.03 11.98 53.15
CA SER A 53 24.41 12.12 51.74
C SER A 53 23.19 11.74 50.90
N THR A 54 22.49 12.71 50.33
CA THR A 54 21.62 12.45 49.19
C THR A 54 22.51 12.01 48.05
N SER A 55 22.62 10.69 47.86
CA SER A 55 23.23 10.10 46.67
C SER A 55 22.49 10.65 45.46
N MET A 56 23.13 11.49 44.64
CA MET A 56 22.57 11.88 43.36
C MET A 56 22.40 10.61 42.52
N ILE A 57 21.14 10.27 42.21
CA ILE A 57 20.80 9.15 41.32
C ILE A 57 21.41 9.46 39.96
N SER A 58 22.18 8.53 39.40
CA SER A 58 22.76 8.72 38.08
C SER A 58 21.68 8.59 36.99
N ILE A 59 21.65 9.53 36.05
CA ILE A 59 20.85 9.39 34.82
C ILE A 59 21.60 8.42 33.92
N LEU A 60 21.01 7.25 33.67
CA LEU A 60 21.61 6.20 32.87
C LEU A 60 21.32 6.40 31.39
N SER A 61 22.20 5.86 30.54
CA SER A 61 21.94 5.71 29.12
C SER A 61 20.67 4.86 28.88
N PRO A 62 19.97 5.07 27.76
CA PRO A 62 18.83 4.25 27.39
C PRO A 62 19.18 2.76 27.38
N ILE A 63 18.17 1.92 27.61
CA ILE A 63 18.28 0.49 27.36
C ILE A 63 18.60 0.25 25.88
N SER A 64 19.53 -0.65 25.57
CA SER A 64 19.91 -0.91 24.17
C SER A 64 19.39 -2.28 23.73
N PRO A 65 18.22 -2.36 23.09
CA PRO A 65 17.68 -3.62 22.63
C PRO A 65 18.44 -4.12 21.39
N SER A 66 18.45 -5.43 21.17
CA SER A 66 19.03 -6.05 19.98
C SER A 66 18.33 -5.63 18.69
N THR A 67 17.04 -5.27 18.80
CA THR A 67 16.21 -4.69 17.75
C THR A 67 15.14 -3.81 18.41
N LYS A 68 14.67 -2.77 17.72
CA LYS A 68 13.52 -1.96 18.17
C LYS A 68 12.18 -2.50 17.66
N THR A 69 12.21 -3.48 16.78
CA THR A 69 11.02 -4.08 16.17
C THR A 69 11.10 -5.61 16.21
N ILE A 70 10.00 -6.27 16.57
CA ILE A 70 9.93 -7.73 16.66
C ILE A 70 8.50 -8.24 16.47
N GLU A 71 8.32 -9.49 16.02
CA GLU A 71 6.98 -10.10 15.99
C GLU A 71 6.50 -10.48 17.39
N SER A 72 5.18 -10.49 17.57
CA SER A 72 4.56 -11.04 18.77
C SER A 72 4.93 -12.51 18.99
N ASN A 73 4.93 -12.94 20.26
CA ASN A 73 5.40 -14.24 20.74
C ASN A 73 6.91 -14.48 20.58
N GLN A 74 7.71 -13.42 20.56
CA GLN A 74 9.18 -13.50 20.51
C GLN A 74 9.84 -12.79 21.69
N SER A 75 11.14 -13.03 21.87
CA SER A 75 11.96 -12.34 22.87
C SER A 75 13.03 -11.46 22.24
N ILE A 76 13.27 -10.30 22.84
CA ILE A 76 14.44 -9.45 22.55
C ILE A 76 15.47 -9.58 23.66
N SER A 77 16.76 -9.53 23.31
CA SER A 77 17.81 -9.31 24.29
C SER A 77 18.04 -7.81 24.44
N VAL A 78 18.25 -7.32 25.65
CA VAL A 78 18.47 -5.90 25.91
C VAL A 78 19.74 -5.70 26.71
N TYR A 79 20.55 -4.72 26.35
CA TYR A 79 21.76 -4.36 27.08
C TYR A 79 21.49 -3.25 28.10
N LEU A 80 21.93 -3.48 29.34
CA LEU A 80 21.78 -2.55 30.45
C LEU A 80 23.10 -1.82 30.71
N SER A 81 23.18 -0.55 30.30
CA SER A 81 24.35 0.28 30.54
C SER A 81 24.53 0.58 32.04
N GLY A 82 25.78 0.64 32.51
CA GLY A 82 26.06 0.99 33.91
C GLY A 82 25.72 -0.07 34.95
N LEU A 83 25.19 -1.25 34.58
CA LEU A 83 25.07 -2.37 35.52
C LEU A 83 26.45 -2.96 35.82
N ILE A 84 26.94 -2.72 37.04
CA ILE A 84 28.23 -3.25 37.51
C ILE A 84 28.05 -4.68 38.00
N GLN A 85 28.77 -5.64 37.42
CA GLN A 85 28.78 -7.02 37.89
C GLN A 85 29.43 -7.11 39.28
N GLY A 86 28.71 -7.65 40.27
CA GLY A 86 29.20 -7.75 41.65
C GLY A 86 28.13 -8.17 42.66
N LYS A 87 28.57 -8.62 43.84
CA LYS A 87 27.66 -9.07 44.90
C LYS A 87 26.82 -7.89 45.42
N GLY A 88 25.50 -8.02 45.35
CA GLY A 88 24.55 -6.99 45.78
C GLY A 88 24.11 -6.02 44.69
N ASN A 89 24.70 -6.10 43.49
CA ASN A 89 24.26 -5.30 42.34
C ASN A 89 23.22 -6.05 41.52
N TYR A 90 22.14 -5.38 41.15
CA TYR A 90 21.12 -5.91 40.25
C TYR A 90 20.44 -4.76 39.51
N ALA A 91 19.71 -5.09 38.44
CA ALA A 91 18.85 -4.17 37.73
C ALA A 91 17.39 -4.62 37.80
N VAL A 92 16.51 -3.64 37.73
CA VAL A 92 15.06 -3.80 37.61
C VAL A 92 14.67 -3.21 36.27
N VAL A 93 14.20 -4.05 35.36
CA VAL A 93 13.76 -3.64 34.01
C VAL A 93 12.24 -3.56 34.00
N TYR A 94 11.72 -2.43 33.55
CA TYR A 94 10.31 -2.21 33.32
C TYR A 94 10.08 -2.31 31.81
N ASP A 95 9.40 -3.37 31.39
CA ASP A 95 9.30 -3.75 29.98
C ASP A 95 8.10 -3.15 29.23
N GLY A 96 7.30 -2.34 29.93
CA GLY A 96 6.13 -1.69 29.35
C GLY A 96 4.92 -2.60 29.14
N ASN A 97 5.04 -3.92 29.33
CA ASN A 97 3.92 -4.88 29.22
C ASN A 97 3.18 -5.09 30.56
N GLY A 98 3.64 -4.41 31.61
CA GLY A 98 3.11 -4.51 32.97
C GLY A 98 3.94 -5.43 33.87
N SER A 99 4.97 -6.08 33.32
CA SER A 99 5.90 -6.92 34.08
C SER A 99 7.14 -6.13 34.51
N ILE A 100 7.80 -6.65 35.54
CA ILE A 100 9.05 -6.12 36.07
C ILE A 100 10.04 -7.27 36.15
N ILE A 101 11.21 -7.10 35.53
CA ILE A 101 12.24 -8.14 35.44
C ILE A 101 13.41 -7.76 36.34
N ASN A 102 13.60 -8.53 37.41
CA ASN A 102 14.78 -8.42 38.27
C ASN A 102 15.91 -9.28 37.70
N THR A 103 17.07 -8.69 37.44
CA THR A 103 18.19 -9.39 36.79
C THR A 103 19.54 -8.96 37.34
N THR A 104 20.47 -9.90 37.38
CA THR A 104 21.91 -9.62 37.55
C THR A 104 22.66 -9.69 36.21
N SER A 105 22.00 -10.19 35.17
CA SER A 105 22.56 -10.23 33.80
C SER A 105 22.57 -8.83 33.21
N GLN A 106 23.65 -8.51 32.51
CA GLN A 106 23.75 -7.29 31.69
C GLN A 106 22.96 -7.40 30.38
N TYR A 107 22.55 -8.61 30.02
CA TYR A 107 21.77 -8.95 28.83
C TYR A 107 20.54 -9.79 29.20
N PRO A 108 19.53 -9.24 29.91
CA PRO A 108 18.28 -9.96 30.10
C PRO A 108 17.50 -10.08 28.78
N ASN A 109 16.64 -11.11 28.71
CA ASN A 109 15.69 -11.29 27.62
C ASN A 109 14.30 -10.86 28.06
N ILE A 110 13.56 -10.18 27.19
CA ILE A 110 12.19 -9.69 27.41
C ILE A 110 11.29 -10.35 26.37
N PHE A 111 10.19 -10.96 26.81
CA PHE A 111 9.21 -11.64 25.96
C PHE A 111 7.98 -10.76 25.72
N TYR A 112 7.59 -10.58 24.47
CA TYR A 112 6.37 -9.85 24.09
C TYR A 112 5.35 -10.81 23.48
N ARG A 113 4.28 -11.08 24.22
CA ARG A 113 3.22 -12.00 23.77
C ARG A 113 2.29 -11.40 22.72
N TYR A 114 2.02 -10.10 22.83
CA TYR A 114 1.01 -9.41 22.05
C TYR A 114 1.66 -8.31 21.20
N PRO A 115 1.05 -7.95 20.05
CA PRO A 115 1.47 -6.77 19.33
C PRO A 115 1.21 -5.49 20.14
N GLY A 116 1.85 -4.40 19.72
CA GLY A 116 1.69 -3.10 20.36
C GLY A 116 2.93 -2.23 20.34
N SER A 117 2.80 -1.06 20.96
CA SER A 117 3.90 -0.13 21.19
C SER A 117 4.27 -0.12 22.66
N TYR A 118 5.50 -0.53 22.97
CA TYR A 118 6.01 -0.67 24.33
C TYR A 118 7.06 0.38 24.65
N LEU A 119 7.09 0.88 25.88
CA LEU A 119 8.14 1.78 26.38
C LEU A 119 8.93 1.08 27.48
N LEU A 120 10.26 1.17 27.43
CA LEU A 120 11.16 0.48 28.34
C LEU A 120 12.09 1.45 29.06
N TYR A 121 12.33 1.17 30.33
CA TYR A 121 13.45 1.72 31.10
C TYR A 121 13.95 0.70 32.12
N TYR A 122 15.09 0.99 32.74
CA TYR A 122 15.63 0.18 33.82
C TYR A 122 16.22 1.06 34.92
N GLU A 123 16.32 0.46 36.09
CA GLU A 123 16.92 1.02 37.28
C GLU A 123 18.00 0.07 37.78
N THR A 124 19.10 0.62 38.29
CA THR A 124 20.20 -0.15 38.89
C THR A 124 20.22 0.04 40.39
N PHE A 125 20.53 -1.03 41.12
CA PHE A 125 20.56 -1.04 42.57
C PHE A 125 21.86 -1.65 43.07
N ASN A 126 22.36 -1.14 44.20
CA ASN A 126 23.43 -1.72 44.99
C ASN A 126 22.94 -1.94 46.42
N ASN A 127 22.87 -3.19 46.87
CA ASN A 127 22.38 -3.58 48.19
C ASN A 127 21.01 -2.96 48.55
N GLY A 128 20.13 -2.83 47.56
CA GLY A 128 18.78 -2.26 47.71
C GLY A 128 18.68 -0.74 47.61
N ILE A 129 19.80 -0.03 47.42
CA ILE A 129 19.81 1.42 47.18
C ILE A 129 19.83 1.69 45.68
N LEU A 130 18.91 2.54 45.19
CA LEU A 130 18.86 2.98 43.79
C LEU A 130 20.12 3.78 43.44
N THR A 131 20.89 3.30 42.46
CA THR A 131 22.14 3.92 42.00
C THR A 131 21.98 4.69 40.70
N GLY A 132 21.00 4.32 39.87
CA GLY A 132 20.73 5.01 38.61
C GLY A 132 19.43 4.59 37.95
N SER A 133 18.88 5.43 37.08
CA SER A 133 17.64 5.20 36.34
C SER A 133 17.77 5.69 34.90
N SER A 134 17.23 4.93 33.95
CA SER A 134 17.10 5.33 32.54
C SER A 134 15.71 5.88 32.21
N SER A 135 14.87 6.20 33.21
CA SER A 135 13.49 6.70 33.02
C SER A 135 13.39 7.95 32.15
N GLN A 136 14.40 8.82 32.19
CA GLN A 136 14.47 10.02 31.32
C GLN A 136 14.98 9.71 29.90
N ASN A 137 15.27 8.44 29.60
CA ASN A 137 15.74 7.95 28.31
C ASN A 137 14.94 6.71 27.91
N LEU A 138 13.61 6.82 27.86
CA LEU A 138 12.71 5.74 27.46
C LEU A 138 13.00 5.31 26.02
N ILE A 139 12.95 4.00 25.78
CA ILE A 139 13.07 3.41 24.46
C ILE A 139 11.77 2.75 24.07
N GLY A 140 11.31 3.04 22.85
CA GLY A 140 10.18 2.37 22.23
C GLY A 140 10.59 1.02 21.63
N ILE A 141 9.73 0.02 21.79
CA ILE A 141 9.75 -1.24 21.04
C ILE A 141 8.40 -1.37 20.32
N SER A 142 8.44 -1.55 19.00
CA SER A 142 7.26 -1.89 18.21
C SER A 142 7.15 -3.40 18.08
N VAL A 143 6.01 -3.96 18.43
CA VAL A 143 5.73 -5.39 18.29
C VAL A 143 4.60 -5.57 17.29
N TYR A 144 4.90 -6.19 16.15
CA TYR A 144 3.92 -6.39 15.09
C TYR A 144 3.16 -7.71 15.27
N PRO A 145 1.91 -7.80 14.76
CA PRO A 145 1.07 -8.97 14.94
C PRO A 145 1.67 -10.20 14.25
N ASN A 146 1.50 -11.35 14.88
CA ASN A 146 1.73 -12.66 14.29
C ASN A 146 0.50 -13.51 14.58
N VAL A 147 -0.41 -13.58 13.61
CA VAL A 147 -1.69 -14.26 13.73
C VAL A 147 -1.62 -15.56 12.93
N PRO A 148 -1.84 -16.73 13.56
CA PRO A 148 -1.93 -17.98 12.83
C PRO A 148 -3.05 -17.96 11.77
N ALA A 149 -2.75 -18.43 10.56
CA ALA A 149 -3.68 -18.43 9.43
C ALA A 149 -5.00 -19.17 9.72
N ASN A 150 -4.99 -20.17 10.59
CA ASN A 150 -6.20 -20.92 10.97
C ASN A 150 -7.19 -20.10 11.83
N ILE A 151 -6.77 -18.99 12.43
CA ILE A 151 -7.64 -18.10 13.22
C ILE A 151 -7.81 -16.70 12.62
N SER A 152 -7.01 -16.32 11.62
CA SER A 152 -6.99 -14.95 11.06
C SER A 152 -8.37 -14.50 10.57
N GLN A 153 -9.13 -15.38 9.92
CA GLN A 153 -10.49 -15.10 9.46
C GLN A 153 -11.49 -14.80 10.59
N TYR A 154 -11.22 -15.26 11.81
CA TYR A 154 -12.14 -15.10 12.94
C TYR A 154 -11.81 -13.91 13.83
N ILE A 155 -10.63 -13.32 13.69
CA ILE A 155 -10.15 -12.26 14.58
C ILE A 155 -9.89 -10.97 13.80
N THR A 156 -9.72 -9.89 14.54
CA THR A 156 -9.19 -8.63 14.02
C THR A 156 -8.06 -8.17 14.94
N VAL A 157 -7.01 -7.58 14.38
CA VAL A 157 -5.89 -7.02 15.14
C VAL A 157 -6.29 -5.63 15.65
N PRO A 158 -6.39 -5.42 16.97
CA PRO A 158 -6.70 -4.11 17.53
C PRO A 158 -5.54 -3.13 17.35
N VAL A 159 -5.89 -1.85 17.25
CA VAL A 159 -4.94 -0.73 17.23
C VAL A 159 -5.28 0.23 18.36
N ILE A 160 -4.26 0.73 19.08
CA ILE A 160 -4.41 1.79 20.07
C ILE A 160 -3.59 2.99 19.59
N THR A 161 -4.26 4.12 19.37
CA THR A 161 -3.62 5.39 19.04
C THR A 161 -3.96 6.45 20.08
N PHE A 162 -3.26 7.58 20.02
CA PHE A 162 -3.53 8.73 20.88
C PHE A 162 -4.29 9.81 20.10
N ASN A 163 -5.23 10.47 20.76
CA ASN A 163 -5.78 11.72 20.23
C ASN A 163 -4.78 12.85 20.51
N ILE A 164 -3.81 13.01 19.63
CA ILE A 164 -2.71 13.98 19.77
C ILE A 164 -3.17 15.45 19.80
N THR A 165 -4.34 15.76 19.24
CA THR A 165 -4.93 17.11 19.33
C THR A 165 -5.23 17.47 20.79
N LYS A 166 -5.70 16.49 21.58
CA LYS A 166 -5.91 16.65 23.02
C LYS A 166 -4.66 16.35 23.85
N ASN A 167 -3.80 15.47 23.36
CA ASN A 167 -2.63 14.94 24.05
C ASN A 167 -1.34 15.06 23.21
N PRO A 168 -0.80 16.28 23.04
CA PRO A 168 0.37 16.51 22.17
C PRO A 168 1.68 15.92 22.73
N THR A 169 1.72 15.56 24.02
CA THR A 169 2.92 14.98 24.66
C THR A 169 2.91 13.45 24.68
N ALA A 170 1.88 12.81 24.13
CA ALA A 170 1.79 11.35 24.05
C ALA A 170 3.09 10.73 23.46
N PRO A 171 3.56 9.59 23.98
CA PRO A 171 2.97 8.73 25.01
C PRO A 171 3.38 9.10 26.46
N VAL A 172 3.95 10.30 26.70
CA VAL A 172 4.41 10.76 28.02
C VAL A 172 3.48 11.83 28.58
N PHE A 173 3.01 11.62 29.81
CA PHE A 173 2.04 12.47 30.48
C PHE A 173 2.48 12.78 31.91
N THR A 174 1.72 13.62 32.60
CA THR A 174 1.92 13.96 34.00
C THR A 174 0.82 13.38 34.91
N THR A 175 1.12 13.13 36.17
CA THR A 175 0.12 12.65 37.14
C THR A 175 -1.07 13.61 37.22
N GLY A 176 -2.28 13.08 37.09
CA GLY A 176 -3.53 13.85 37.07
C GLY A 176 -3.94 14.38 35.70
N GLU A 177 -3.07 14.28 34.69
CA GLU A 177 -3.42 14.59 33.30
C GLU A 177 -4.40 13.54 32.74
N GLU A 178 -5.33 13.99 31.91
CA GLU A 178 -6.29 13.13 31.24
C GLU A 178 -5.69 12.59 29.93
N VAL A 179 -5.64 11.27 29.83
CA VAL A 179 -5.09 10.53 28.67
C VAL A 179 -6.26 10.04 27.82
N TYR A 180 -6.30 10.46 26.56
CA TYR A 180 -7.29 10.13 25.56
C TYR A 180 -6.71 9.08 24.59
N LEU A 181 -7.34 7.90 24.59
CA LEU A 181 -6.92 6.74 23.81
C LEU A 181 -8.01 6.43 22.79
N SER A 182 -7.61 6.26 21.53
CA SER A 182 -8.48 5.85 20.45
C SER A 182 -8.27 4.36 20.16
N GLY A 183 -9.35 3.58 20.16
CA GLY A 183 -9.34 2.17 19.80
C GLY A 183 -9.80 2.00 18.35
N GLY A 184 -9.02 1.28 17.56
CA GLY A 184 -9.31 0.93 16.18
C GLY A 184 -8.97 -0.53 15.90
N PHE A 185 -8.99 -0.90 14.62
CA PHE A 185 -8.63 -2.23 14.18
C PHE A 185 -8.14 -2.22 12.73
N LEU A 186 -7.34 -3.23 12.35
CA LEU A 186 -6.76 -3.31 11.00
C LEU A 186 -7.80 -3.70 9.95
N GLN A 187 -8.51 -4.83 10.11
CA GLN A 187 -9.62 -5.17 9.19
C GLN A 187 -10.79 -5.85 9.91
N PRO A 188 -12.02 -5.83 9.37
CA PRO A 188 -13.12 -6.65 9.86
C PRO A 188 -12.79 -8.15 9.74
N PRO A 189 -13.28 -9.01 10.65
CA PRO A 189 -13.08 -10.45 10.49
C PRO A 189 -13.70 -10.93 9.16
N SER A 190 -12.94 -11.69 8.37
CA SER A 190 -13.34 -12.15 7.02
C SER A 190 -14.11 -13.48 7.01
N GLY A 191 -14.16 -14.18 8.15
CA GLY A 191 -14.86 -15.45 8.29
C GLY A 191 -16.38 -15.31 8.11
N GLN A 192 -17.01 -16.38 7.64
CA GLN A 192 -18.46 -16.39 7.40
C GLN A 192 -19.25 -16.05 8.67
N ASN A 193 -20.22 -15.14 8.54
CA ASN A 193 -21.10 -14.70 9.64
C ASN A 193 -20.34 -14.10 10.84
N MET A 194 -19.15 -13.53 10.63
CA MET A 194 -18.38 -12.88 11.69
C MET A 194 -18.73 -11.39 11.82
N THR A 195 -18.71 -10.89 13.05
CA THR A 195 -18.83 -9.45 13.36
C THR A 195 -17.91 -9.08 14.52
N ILE A 196 -17.67 -7.78 14.73
CA ILE A 196 -17.07 -7.26 15.96
C ILE A 196 -18.17 -7.05 17.00
N TYR A 197 -17.97 -7.58 18.21
CA TYR A 197 -18.96 -7.53 19.28
C TYR A 197 -18.67 -6.42 20.29
N GLU A 198 -17.45 -6.37 20.84
CA GLU A 198 -17.08 -5.39 21.86
C GLU A 198 -15.56 -5.12 21.91
N TYR A 199 -15.22 -3.98 22.50
CA TYR A 199 -13.89 -3.45 22.75
C TYR A 199 -13.65 -3.40 24.27
N ILE A 200 -12.67 -4.15 24.76
CA ILE A 200 -12.38 -4.27 26.19
C ILE A 200 -11.04 -3.60 26.47
N TRP A 201 -11.10 -2.47 27.17
CA TRP A 201 -9.96 -1.71 27.64
C TRP A 201 -9.51 -2.15 29.02
N ASN A 202 -8.20 -2.33 29.20
CA ASN A 202 -7.55 -2.38 30.50
C ASN A 202 -6.49 -1.29 30.54
N PHE A 203 -6.64 -0.34 31.46
CA PHE A 203 -5.76 0.84 31.51
C PHE A 203 -4.46 0.63 32.29
N GLY A 204 -4.19 -0.59 32.76
CA GLY A 204 -2.99 -0.94 33.53
C GLY A 204 -2.97 -0.42 34.97
N ASN A 205 -3.97 0.37 35.38
CA ASN A 205 -4.12 0.92 36.74
C ASN A 205 -5.20 0.21 37.57
N GLY A 206 -5.63 -0.98 37.14
CA GLY A 206 -6.71 -1.74 37.74
C GLY A 206 -8.13 -1.34 37.30
N LYS A 207 -8.27 -0.31 36.45
CA LYS A 207 -9.54 0.04 35.81
C LYS A 207 -9.66 -0.63 34.44
N THR A 208 -10.87 -1.05 34.13
CA THR A 208 -11.26 -1.55 32.82
C THR A 208 -12.51 -0.83 32.32
N GLN A 209 -12.71 -0.84 31.01
CA GLN A 209 -13.91 -0.31 30.37
C GLN A 209 -14.28 -1.18 29.18
N THR A 210 -15.55 -1.56 29.05
CA THR A 210 -16.07 -2.24 27.86
C THR A 210 -16.88 -1.23 27.05
N VAL A 211 -16.64 -1.20 25.74
CA VAL A 211 -17.38 -0.38 24.77
C VAL A 211 -17.93 -1.33 23.72
N MET A 212 -19.24 -1.26 23.44
CA MET A 212 -19.85 -2.10 22.41
C MET A 212 -19.44 -1.64 21.01
N ALA A 213 -19.45 -2.57 20.06
CA ALA A 213 -19.28 -2.23 18.65
C ALA A 213 -20.61 -1.81 18.03
N ASN A 214 -20.59 -0.71 17.27
CA ASN A 214 -21.69 -0.33 16.42
C ASN A 214 -21.88 -1.42 15.34
N GLN A 215 -23.09 -1.96 15.21
CA GLN A 215 -23.33 -3.11 14.33
C GLN A 215 -23.30 -2.77 12.83
N SER A 216 -23.33 -1.49 12.46
CA SER A 216 -23.25 -1.04 11.07
C SER A 216 -21.82 -0.69 10.66
N THR A 217 -21.10 0.05 11.50
CA THR A 217 -19.74 0.53 11.20
C THR A 217 -18.64 -0.36 11.77
N LEU A 218 -18.99 -1.26 12.69
CA LEU A 218 -18.09 -2.08 13.52
C LEU A 218 -17.21 -1.28 14.48
N LEU A 219 -17.24 0.05 14.45
CA LEU A 219 -16.46 0.93 15.32
C LEU A 219 -16.95 0.89 16.78
N PRO A 220 -16.09 1.20 17.77
CA PRO A 220 -16.54 1.36 19.15
C PRO A 220 -17.54 2.52 19.26
N GLU A 221 -18.65 2.29 19.97
CA GLU A 221 -19.70 3.30 20.21
C GLU A 221 -19.19 4.54 20.99
N THR A 222 -18.06 4.40 21.68
CA THR A 222 -17.38 5.49 22.39
C THR A 222 -15.90 5.48 22.02
N ASN A 223 -15.45 6.54 21.33
CA ASN A 223 -14.06 6.73 20.93
C ASN A 223 -13.79 8.25 20.80
N PRO A 224 -12.71 8.82 21.37
CA PRO A 224 -11.73 8.18 22.25
C PRO A 224 -12.33 7.84 23.64
N VAL A 225 -11.70 6.91 24.34
CA VAL A 225 -11.89 6.72 25.80
C VAL A 225 -10.88 7.56 26.57
N SER A 226 -11.19 7.94 27.81
CA SER A 226 -10.26 8.72 28.65
C SER A 226 -9.98 8.07 30.00
N VAL A 227 -8.76 8.28 30.51
CA VAL A 227 -8.31 7.79 31.82
C VAL A 227 -7.31 8.75 32.44
N THR A 228 -7.31 8.84 33.78
CA THR A 228 -6.34 9.62 34.56
C THR A 228 -5.53 8.71 35.48
N TYR A 229 -4.25 9.03 35.67
CA TYR A 229 -3.34 8.28 36.54
C TYR A 229 -2.90 9.11 37.74
N THR A 230 -2.98 8.53 38.94
CA THR A 230 -2.67 9.23 40.20
C THR A 230 -1.23 9.00 40.68
N SER A 231 -0.52 8.05 40.10
CA SER A 231 0.85 7.68 40.49
C SER A 231 1.75 7.67 39.26
N PRO A 232 3.03 8.05 39.40
CA PRO A 232 3.98 7.95 38.29
C PRO A 232 4.36 6.49 38.05
N GLY A 233 4.65 6.17 36.79
CA GLY A 233 5.05 4.82 36.37
C GLY A 233 4.76 4.56 34.89
N LEU A 234 5.16 3.39 34.41
CA LEU A 234 4.73 2.87 33.12
C LEU A 234 3.45 2.04 33.31
N TYR A 235 2.44 2.34 32.51
CA TYR A 235 1.16 1.63 32.49
C TYR A 235 0.99 0.91 31.17
N ALA A 236 0.76 -0.40 31.25
CA ALA A 236 0.48 -1.24 30.09
C ALA A 236 -1.01 -1.17 29.78
N VAL A 237 -1.40 -0.24 28.90
CA VAL A 237 -2.78 -0.18 28.40
C VAL A 237 -2.95 -1.29 27.38
N SER A 238 -4.01 -2.08 27.50
CA SER A 238 -4.37 -3.06 26.48
C SER A 238 -5.79 -2.86 25.98
N LEU A 239 -5.96 -3.18 24.70
CA LEU A 239 -7.25 -3.24 24.03
C LEU A 239 -7.43 -4.66 23.51
N THR A 240 -8.50 -5.31 23.96
CA THR A 240 -8.92 -6.60 23.44
C THR A 240 -10.20 -6.42 22.63
N ILE A 241 -10.19 -6.86 21.38
CA ILE A 241 -11.41 -6.90 20.57
C ILE A 241 -11.96 -8.32 20.59
N THR A 242 -13.25 -8.43 20.90
CA THR A 242 -14.01 -9.67 20.82
C THR A 242 -14.82 -9.68 19.53
N THR A 243 -14.56 -10.64 18.65
CA THR A 243 -15.40 -10.94 17.50
C THR A 243 -16.38 -12.05 17.84
N LYS A 244 -17.48 -12.13 17.09
CA LYS A 244 -18.54 -13.12 17.31
C LYS A 244 -19.06 -13.65 15.99
N ASN A 245 -19.22 -14.97 15.90
CA ASN A 245 -19.99 -15.59 14.84
C ASN A 245 -21.48 -15.46 15.15
N VAL A 246 -22.23 -14.71 14.35
CA VAL A 246 -23.64 -14.40 14.66
C VAL A 246 -24.55 -15.62 14.63
N SER A 247 -24.20 -16.64 13.83
CA SER A 247 -25.00 -17.87 13.68
C SER A 247 -24.79 -18.86 14.82
N SER A 248 -23.54 -19.02 15.28
CA SER A 248 -23.18 -20.00 16.34
C SER A 248 -23.03 -19.38 17.73
N GLY A 249 -22.88 -18.06 17.83
CA GLY A 249 -22.59 -17.34 19.07
C GLY A 249 -21.16 -17.49 19.59
N LYS A 250 -20.29 -18.25 18.91
CA LYS A 250 -18.88 -18.45 19.31
C LYS A 250 -18.10 -17.14 19.18
N THR A 251 -17.25 -16.85 20.16
CA THR A 251 -16.42 -15.64 20.21
C THR A 251 -14.94 -15.93 20.08
N TYR A 252 -14.19 -14.94 19.58
CA TYR A 252 -12.73 -14.97 19.48
C TYR A 252 -12.17 -13.62 19.90
N ASN A 253 -10.99 -13.63 20.52
CA ASN A 253 -10.40 -12.44 21.12
C ASN A 253 -8.96 -12.26 20.64
N TYR A 254 -8.57 -11.03 20.36
CA TYR A 254 -7.17 -10.67 20.11
C TYR A 254 -6.84 -9.36 20.81
N THR A 255 -5.60 -9.24 21.31
CA THR A 255 -5.19 -8.15 22.21
C THR A 255 -3.98 -7.42 21.65
N THR A 256 -3.97 -6.10 21.78
CA THR A 256 -2.82 -5.22 21.52
C THR A 256 -2.48 -4.41 22.76
N TYR A 257 -1.26 -3.86 22.83
CA TYR A 257 -0.77 -3.03 23.93
C TYR A 257 -0.26 -1.66 23.48
N GLN A 258 -0.40 -0.68 24.37
CA GLN A 258 0.22 0.64 24.27
C GLN A 258 0.73 1.04 25.64
N THR A 259 2.04 1.19 25.80
CA THR A 259 2.59 1.71 27.06
C THR A 259 2.32 3.22 27.15
N VAL A 260 1.87 3.65 28.33
CA VAL A 260 1.69 5.06 28.72
C VAL A 260 2.68 5.37 29.84
N ALA A 261 3.47 6.44 29.70
CA ALA A 261 4.44 6.86 30.71
C ALA A 261 3.92 8.06 31.50
N ILE A 262 3.73 7.89 32.82
CA ILE A 262 3.20 8.93 33.70
C ILE A 262 4.33 9.48 34.58
N SER A 263 4.67 10.74 34.39
CA SER A 263 5.66 11.47 35.17
C SER A 263 5.06 12.08 36.43
N GLY A 264 5.83 12.14 37.50
CA GLY A 264 5.48 12.79 38.76
C GLY A 264 6.71 13.40 39.44
N ILE A 265 6.54 13.91 40.66
CA ILE A 265 7.59 14.65 41.39
C ILE A 265 8.88 13.83 41.60
N ASN A 266 8.76 12.52 41.82
CA ASN A 266 9.89 11.65 42.15
C ASN A 266 10.36 10.76 41.00
N LEU A 267 9.68 10.77 39.84
CA LEU A 267 9.99 9.94 38.69
C LEU A 267 9.53 10.65 37.43
N THR A 268 10.49 11.09 36.62
CA THR A 268 10.23 11.82 35.37
C THR A 268 10.59 10.95 34.19
N PHE A 269 9.70 10.92 33.20
CA PHE A 269 9.91 10.21 31.96
C PHE A 269 10.15 11.17 30.81
N SER A 270 11.04 10.76 29.90
CA SER A 270 11.18 11.39 28.58
C SER A 270 11.65 10.34 27.59
N LEU A 271 11.17 10.42 26.36
CA LEU A 271 11.67 9.60 25.27
C LEU A 271 13.15 9.93 25.03
N PHE A 272 13.95 8.89 24.84
CA PHE A 272 15.34 9.06 24.41
C PHE A 272 15.38 9.74 23.05
N LYS A 273 16.15 10.84 22.96
CA LYS A 273 16.41 11.56 21.72
C LYS A 273 17.88 11.40 21.34
N THR A 274 18.16 10.78 20.20
CA THR A 274 19.48 10.81 19.59
C THR A 274 19.78 12.19 19.00
N THR A 275 21.01 12.42 18.56
CA THR A 275 21.37 13.66 17.82
C THR A 275 20.58 13.82 16.51
N SER A 276 20.00 12.74 15.97
CA SER A 276 18.91 12.74 14.99
C SER A 276 17.59 12.28 15.65
N ASN A 277 16.46 12.91 15.38
CA ASN A 277 15.15 12.58 15.99
C ASN A 277 14.42 11.45 15.24
N ILE A 278 15.07 10.31 14.97
CA ILE A 278 14.48 9.22 14.16
C ILE A 278 13.86 8.13 15.06
N PRO A 279 12.52 7.95 15.06
CA PRO A 279 11.86 6.83 15.74
C PRO A 279 12.18 5.50 15.06
N ASN A 280 12.33 4.41 15.80
CA ASN A 280 12.54 3.06 15.25
C ASN A 280 13.53 2.97 14.04
N PRO A 281 14.81 3.40 14.16
CA PRO A 281 15.78 3.23 13.08
C PRO A 281 15.92 1.75 12.68
N GLY A 282 16.04 1.45 11.40
CA GLY A 282 16.05 0.08 10.88
C GLY A 282 14.65 -0.46 10.51
N THR A 283 13.58 0.32 10.67
CA THR A 283 12.23 -0.08 10.28
C THR A 283 11.41 1.10 9.76
N ILE A 284 10.76 0.92 8.61
CA ILE A 284 9.74 1.81 8.06
C ILE A 284 8.37 1.19 8.34
N ILE A 285 7.47 1.97 8.92
CA ILE A 285 6.09 1.55 9.19
C ILE A 285 5.14 2.32 8.28
N VAL A 286 4.32 1.61 7.53
CA VAL A 286 3.35 2.15 6.57
C VAL A 286 1.94 1.91 7.10
N ALA A 287 1.09 2.93 7.06
CA ALA A 287 -0.34 2.82 7.36
C ALA A 287 -1.13 3.12 6.09
N GLU A 288 -1.80 2.11 5.56
CA GLU A 288 -2.57 2.20 4.32
C GLU A 288 -4.04 2.06 4.61
N ASN A 289 -4.89 2.95 4.09
CA ASN A 289 -6.34 2.76 4.20
C ASN A 289 -6.89 1.82 3.11
N VAL A 290 -6.47 0.55 3.17
CA VAL A 290 -6.83 -0.49 2.19
C VAL A 290 -7.34 -1.76 2.89
N PRO A 291 -8.54 -1.75 3.51
CA PRO A 291 -9.07 -2.93 4.19
C PRO A 291 -9.21 -4.14 3.28
N GLY A 292 -8.75 -5.29 3.79
CA GLY A 292 -8.79 -6.57 3.08
C GLY A 292 -7.43 -6.97 2.53
N GLY A 293 -6.53 -6.00 2.32
CA GLY A 293 -5.19 -6.23 1.79
C GLY A 293 -5.22 -6.86 0.38
N PRO A 294 -4.16 -7.61 0.02
CA PRO A 294 -3.93 -8.11 -1.34
C PRO A 294 -4.71 -9.40 -1.64
N TYR A 295 -4.89 -9.67 -2.94
CA TYR A 295 -5.47 -10.91 -3.45
C TYR A 295 -4.46 -12.07 -3.41
N SER A 296 -3.20 -11.81 -3.72
CA SER A 296 -2.10 -12.78 -3.73
C SER A 296 -0.73 -12.08 -3.66
N PHE A 297 0.33 -12.88 -3.49
CA PHE A 297 1.72 -12.49 -3.73
C PHE A 297 2.35 -13.28 -4.87
N ASP A 298 1.56 -14.06 -5.61
CA ASP A 298 2.02 -14.83 -6.76
C ASP A 298 1.86 -14.00 -8.05
N PRO A 299 2.98 -13.64 -8.72
CA PRO A 299 2.97 -12.73 -9.86
C PRO A 299 2.25 -13.25 -11.10
N ASP A 300 1.97 -14.56 -11.20
CA ASP A 300 1.28 -15.10 -12.37
C ASP A 300 -0.24 -15.24 -12.18
N ILE A 301 -0.78 -14.91 -10.99
CA ILE A 301 -2.23 -14.98 -10.71
C ILE A 301 -2.80 -13.71 -10.09
N ASP A 302 -1.96 -12.80 -9.60
CA ASP A 302 -2.39 -11.49 -9.12
C ASP A 302 -2.30 -10.45 -10.24
N LEU A 303 -3.38 -9.70 -10.45
CA LEU A 303 -3.44 -8.58 -11.39
C LEU A 303 -3.88 -7.28 -10.68
N GLU A 304 -4.11 -7.33 -9.36
CA GLU A 304 -4.57 -6.17 -8.59
C GLU A 304 -3.42 -5.44 -7.88
N VAL A 305 -3.61 -4.13 -7.69
CA VAL A 305 -2.57 -3.17 -7.31
C VAL A 305 -1.98 -3.36 -5.90
N VAL A 306 -2.76 -3.83 -4.93
CA VAL A 306 -2.33 -4.05 -3.55
C VAL A 306 -1.35 -5.22 -3.45
N GLY A 307 -1.58 -6.29 -4.22
CA GLY A 307 -0.65 -7.42 -4.37
C GLY A 307 0.59 -7.01 -5.16
N GLU A 308 0.41 -6.27 -6.25
CA GLU A 308 1.47 -5.72 -7.11
C GLU A 308 2.53 -4.93 -6.32
N GLU A 309 2.11 -4.09 -5.36
CA GLU A 309 3.04 -3.37 -4.48
C GLU A 309 4.06 -4.32 -3.84
N ILE A 310 3.58 -5.45 -3.31
CA ILE A 310 4.43 -6.42 -2.63
C ILE A 310 5.26 -7.20 -3.65
N ILE A 311 4.65 -7.63 -4.75
CA ILE A 311 5.30 -8.38 -5.83
C ILE A 311 6.52 -7.64 -6.38
N ARG A 312 6.40 -6.35 -6.67
CA ARG A 312 7.51 -5.50 -7.17
C ARG A 312 8.69 -5.41 -6.20
N ASN A 313 8.47 -5.63 -4.92
CA ASN A 313 9.52 -5.59 -3.90
C ASN A 313 10.18 -6.96 -3.66
N ILE A 314 9.49 -8.07 -3.97
CA ILE A 314 9.94 -9.43 -3.67
C ILE A 314 10.34 -10.25 -4.91
N PHE A 315 9.94 -9.85 -6.12
CA PHE A 315 10.38 -10.44 -7.38
C PHE A 315 11.21 -9.48 -8.22
N SER A 316 12.30 -10.02 -8.78
CA SER A 316 13.07 -9.29 -9.79
C SER A 316 12.41 -9.51 -11.15
N THR A 317 12.34 -8.47 -11.95
CA THR A 317 12.10 -8.59 -13.40
C THR A 317 13.42 -8.50 -14.17
N LEU A 318 13.39 -8.75 -15.48
CA LEU A 318 14.57 -8.55 -16.32
C LEU A 318 15.00 -7.09 -16.38
N VAL A 319 14.02 -6.20 -16.49
CA VAL A 319 14.19 -4.74 -16.63
C VAL A 319 13.15 -4.02 -15.80
N ILE A 320 13.48 -2.82 -15.34
CA ILE A 320 12.59 -1.95 -14.57
C ILE A 320 12.61 -0.54 -15.18
N TYR A 321 11.63 0.29 -14.87
CA TYR A 321 11.64 1.71 -15.26
C TYR A 321 12.84 2.46 -14.64
N ASN A 322 13.17 3.64 -15.13
CA ASN A 322 14.20 4.49 -14.54
C ASN A 322 13.53 5.67 -13.81
N GLY A 323 13.34 5.54 -12.49
CA GLY A 323 12.65 6.54 -11.68
C GLY A 323 11.23 6.78 -12.20
N SER A 324 10.86 8.06 -12.40
CA SER A 324 9.51 8.45 -12.85
C SER A 324 9.30 8.34 -14.36
N SER A 325 10.30 7.83 -15.08
CA SER A 325 10.25 7.71 -16.54
C SER A 325 9.39 6.53 -16.97
N THR A 326 8.45 6.77 -17.88
CA THR A 326 7.69 5.70 -18.53
C THR A 326 8.34 5.16 -19.80
N ASN A 327 9.47 5.72 -20.23
CA ASN A 327 10.14 5.31 -21.47
C ASN A 327 11.66 5.10 -21.41
N LYS A 328 12.17 4.93 -20.19
CA LYS A 328 13.58 4.64 -19.94
C LYS A 328 13.64 3.51 -18.93
N PHE A 329 14.57 2.60 -19.15
CA PHE A 329 14.66 1.35 -18.40
C PHE A 329 16.06 1.13 -17.88
N LEU A 330 16.15 0.36 -16.79
CA LEU A 330 17.38 -0.14 -16.18
C LEU A 330 17.33 -1.67 -16.14
N PRO A 331 18.48 -2.35 -16.31
CA PRO A 331 18.54 -3.80 -16.15
C PRO A 331 18.54 -4.18 -14.66
N MET A 332 17.68 -5.13 -14.25
CA MET A 332 17.63 -5.65 -12.88
C MET A 332 18.20 -7.07 -12.81
N ALA A 333 17.42 -8.10 -13.18
CA ALA A 333 17.92 -9.47 -13.32
C ALA A 333 18.79 -9.64 -14.57
N ALA A 334 18.55 -8.83 -15.61
CA ALA A 334 19.49 -8.71 -16.73
C ALA A 334 20.78 -8.03 -16.26
N GLU A 335 21.91 -8.41 -16.86
CA GLU A 335 23.20 -7.74 -16.63
C GLU A 335 23.29 -6.44 -17.44
N TYR A 336 22.70 -6.43 -18.65
CA TYR A 336 22.71 -5.32 -19.59
C TYR A 336 21.33 -5.14 -20.21
N LEU A 337 20.98 -3.91 -20.55
CA LEU A 337 19.81 -3.63 -21.39
C LEU A 337 20.13 -4.05 -22.84
N PRO A 338 19.34 -4.94 -23.46
CA PRO A 338 19.62 -5.35 -24.83
C PRO A 338 19.34 -4.19 -25.80
N THR A 339 20.14 -4.11 -26.86
CA THR A 339 19.98 -3.08 -27.91
C THR A 339 20.13 -3.70 -29.29
N VAL A 340 19.65 -3.02 -30.33
CA VAL A 340 19.92 -3.43 -31.73
C VAL A 340 21.41 -3.42 -32.05
N GLY A 341 22.16 -2.47 -31.47
CA GLY A 341 23.61 -2.36 -31.65
C GLY A 341 24.39 -3.59 -31.14
N ASN A 342 23.86 -4.26 -30.12
CA ASN A 342 24.49 -5.44 -29.53
C ASN A 342 24.14 -6.76 -30.25
N TRP A 343 23.32 -6.76 -31.31
CA TRP A 343 22.80 -7.98 -31.95
C TRP A 343 23.88 -9.01 -32.33
N SER A 344 25.01 -8.53 -32.86
CA SER A 344 26.15 -9.39 -33.25
C SER A 344 26.91 -9.97 -32.04
N GLN A 345 26.72 -9.42 -30.85
CA GLN A 345 27.34 -9.81 -29.58
C GLN A 345 26.29 -10.19 -28.53
N ARG A 346 25.10 -10.62 -28.96
CA ARG A 346 23.95 -10.85 -28.07
C ARG A 346 24.18 -11.90 -26.99
N ASP A 347 25.08 -12.85 -27.24
CA ASP A 347 25.46 -13.88 -26.26
C ASP A 347 26.30 -13.32 -25.09
N ILE A 348 26.85 -12.11 -25.24
CA ILE A 348 27.69 -11.44 -24.24
C ILE A 348 26.92 -10.32 -23.54
N TYR A 349 26.24 -9.45 -24.30
CA TYR A 349 25.59 -8.23 -23.78
C TYR A 349 24.07 -8.23 -23.88
N GLY A 350 23.45 -9.34 -24.30
CA GLY A 350 22.09 -9.31 -24.83
C GLY A 350 22.01 -8.54 -26.16
N GLY A 351 20.88 -8.60 -26.85
CA GLY A 351 20.70 -7.90 -28.11
C GLY A 351 19.29 -8.04 -28.68
N ILE A 352 18.91 -7.08 -29.52
CA ILE A 352 17.60 -7.04 -30.17
C ILE A 352 17.80 -7.20 -31.67
N SER A 353 17.00 -8.04 -32.33
CA SER A 353 17.06 -8.14 -33.79
C SER A 353 16.63 -6.82 -34.46
N PRO A 354 17.17 -6.47 -35.64
CA PRO A 354 16.82 -5.22 -36.33
C PRO A 354 15.33 -5.05 -36.67
N ASN A 355 14.57 -6.14 -36.71
CA ASN A 355 13.13 -6.16 -36.97
C ASN A 355 12.28 -6.30 -35.68
N TYR A 356 12.90 -6.25 -34.50
CA TYR A 356 12.25 -6.33 -33.19
C TYR A 356 11.38 -7.58 -32.96
N THR A 357 11.78 -8.72 -33.54
CA THR A 357 11.09 -10.00 -33.32
C THR A 357 11.90 -10.96 -32.45
N VAL A 358 13.15 -10.61 -32.10
CA VAL A 358 13.98 -11.44 -31.23
C VAL A 358 14.68 -10.56 -30.20
N TYR A 359 14.48 -10.89 -28.93
CA TYR A 359 15.11 -10.21 -27.79
C TYR A 359 15.92 -11.21 -26.98
N THR A 360 17.23 -11.03 -26.93
CA THR A 360 18.13 -11.84 -26.09
C THR A 360 18.58 -11.03 -24.89
N PHE A 361 18.38 -11.54 -23.68
CA PHE A 361 18.85 -10.95 -22.43
C PHE A 361 19.99 -11.78 -21.86
N LYS A 362 21.05 -11.11 -21.40
CA LYS A 362 22.12 -11.70 -20.60
C LYS A 362 21.74 -11.62 -19.14
N ILE A 363 21.71 -12.75 -18.44
CA ILE A 363 21.32 -12.81 -17.02
C ILE A 363 22.56 -12.58 -16.13
N ARG A 364 22.35 -11.78 -15.07
CA ARG A 364 23.38 -11.43 -14.09
C ARG A 364 23.92 -12.70 -13.40
N PRO A 365 25.24 -12.92 -13.34
CA PRO A 365 25.81 -14.19 -12.88
C PRO A 365 25.73 -14.43 -11.36
N ASP A 366 25.56 -13.39 -10.55
CA ASP A 366 25.58 -13.47 -9.07
C ASP A 366 24.19 -13.34 -8.43
N LEU A 367 23.12 -13.38 -9.22
CA LEU A 367 21.74 -13.25 -8.74
C LEU A 367 21.31 -14.52 -7.99
N LYS A 368 20.59 -14.35 -6.87
CA LYS A 368 20.15 -15.46 -6.02
C LYS A 368 18.79 -15.20 -5.42
N ALA A 369 18.01 -16.26 -5.23
CA ALA A 369 16.80 -16.26 -4.42
C ALA A 369 17.13 -16.11 -2.93
N ALA A 370 16.11 -15.82 -2.12
CA ALA A 370 16.25 -15.60 -0.68
C ALA A 370 16.69 -16.86 0.10
N ASN A 371 16.49 -18.07 -0.46
CA ASN A 371 17.03 -19.34 0.04
C ASN A 371 18.52 -19.55 -0.33
N GLY A 372 19.09 -18.71 -1.20
CA GLY A 372 20.46 -18.79 -1.70
C GLY A 372 20.64 -19.59 -2.99
N ASP A 373 19.57 -20.14 -3.58
CA ASP A 373 19.61 -20.80 -4.88
C ASP A 373 20.00 -19.78 -5.98
N PRO A 374 20.86 -20.17 -6.94
CA PRO A 374 21.28 -19.28 -8.01
C PRO A 374 20.13 -19.03 -9.00
N ILE A 375 19.92 -17.78 -9.39
CA ILE A 375 18.99 -17.43 -10.46
C ILE A 375 19.75 -17.35 -11.78
N THR A 376 19.32 -18.14 -12.75
CA THR A 376 19.97 -18.34 -14.05
C THR A 376 19.01 -18.08 -15.20
N ALA A 377 19.52 -18.22 -16.43
CA ALA A 377 18.67 -18.20 -17.62
C ALA A 377 17.59 -19.30 -17.62
N TYR A 378 17.79 -20.43 -16.93
CA TYR A 378 16.76 -21.45 -16.80
C TYR A 378 15.56 -20.95 -15.99
N ASP A 379 15.80 -20.27 -14.88
CA ASP A 379 14.76 -19.75 -13.98
C ASP A 379 13.93 -18.67 -14.66
N VAL A 380 14.57 -17.78 -15.41
CA VAL A 380 13.87 -16.79 -16.25
C VAL A 380 13.01 -17.47 -17.30
N TRP A 381 13.54 -18.45 -18.05
CA TRP A 381 12.75 -19.19 -19.03
C TRP A 381 11.56 -19.90 -18.38
N TYR A 382 11.78 -20.60 -17.27
CA TYR A 382 10.75 -21.31 -16.54
C TYR A 382 9.62 -20.38 -16.10
N SER A 383 9.98 -19.22 -15.55
CA SER A 383 9.03 -18.21 -15.07
C SER A 383 8.18 -17.65 -16.21
N ILE A 384 8.78 -17.36 -17.37
CA ILE A 384 8.01 -16.90 -18.53
C ILE A 384 7.09 -18.00 -19.07
N ILE A 385 7.53 -19.27 -19.07
CA ILE A 385 6.64 -20.38 -19.45
C ILE A 385 5.47 -20.51 -18.48
N ARG A 386 5.72 -20.33 -17.17
CA ARG A 386 4.68 -20.31 -16.14
C ARG A 386 3.67 -19.18 -16.38
N SER A 387 4.14 -17.95 -16.60
CA SER A 387 3.28 -16.80 -16.93
C SER A 387 2.41 -17.08 -18.16
N LEU A 388 2.97 -17.65 -19.23
CA LEU A 388 2.21 -18.02 -20.42
C LEU A 388 1.10 -19.05 -20.12
N LEU A 389 1.40 -20.08 -19.31
CA LEU A 389 0.40 -21.06 -18.89
C LEU A 389 -0.72 -20.44 -18.05
N CYS A 390 -0.40 -19.45 -17.21
CA CYS A 390 -1.45 -18.79 -16.44
C CYS A 390 -2.26 -17.76 -17.22
N SER A 391 -1.84 -17.32 -18.43
CA SER A 391 -2.48 -16.25 -19.22
C SER A 391 -4.01 -16.35 -19.42
N GLY A 392 -4.60 -17.55 -19.31
CA GLY A 392 -6.04 -17.80 -19.38
C GLY A 392 -6.73 -18.09 -18.05
N GLY A 393 -6.10 -17.75 -16.91
CA GLY A 393 -6.63 -17.97 -15.58
C GLY A 393 -7.86 -17.12 -15.27
N VAL A 394 -8.62 -17.55 -14.25
CA VAL A 394 -9.80 -16.84 -13.75
C VAL A 394 -9.73 -16.73 -12.22
N PRO A 395 -9.69 -15.54 -11.59
CA PRO A 395 -9.62 -14.18 -12.16
C PRO A 395 -8.59 -13.97 -13.28
N PRO A 396 -8.79 -12.97 -14.17
CA PRO A 396 -7.80 -12.59 -15.16
C PRO A 396 -6.42 -12.43 -14.54
N THR A 397 -5.40 -12.93 -15.24
CA THR A 397 -4.01 -13.00 -14.75
C THR A 397 -3.06 -12.21 -15.66
N PRO A 398 -1.90 -11.74 -15.19
CA PRO A 398 -1.00 -10.88 -15.97
C PRO A 398 -0.42 -11.48 -17.26
N GLY A 399 -0.30 -12.81 -17.36
CA GLY A 399 0.41 -13.46 -18.48
C GLY A 399 -0.14 -13.21 -19.89
N TYR A 400 -1.37 -12.68 -20.01
CA TYR A 400 -1.97 -12.33 -21.30
C TYR A 400 -1.12 -11.30 -22.08
N SER A 401 -0.48 -10.35 -21.39
CA SER A 401 0.35 -9.29 -21.97
C SER A 401 1.59 -9.82 -22.68
N LEU A 402 2.17 -10.93 -22.20
CA LEU A 402 3.25 -11.64 -22.87
C LEU A 402 2.72 -12.54 -23.99
N ALA A 403 1.63 -13.26 -23.72
CA ALA A 403 1.05 -14.22 -24.66
C ALA A 403 0.66 -13.56 -26.00
N GLN A 404 0.13 -12.34 -26.00
CA GLN A 404 -0.21 -11.58 -27.22
C GLN A 404 0.98 -11.38 -28.19
N TYR A 405 2.22 -11.32 -27.70
CA TYR A 405 3.41 -11.15 -28.54
C TYR A 405 4.20 -12.44 -28.75
N LEU A 406 4.03 -13.44 -27.87
CA LEU A 406 4.80 -14.68 -27.88
C LEU A 406 4.06 -15.87 -28.52
N ILE A 407 2.73 -15.81 -28.62
CA ILE A 407 1.88 -16.88 -29.12
C ILE A 407 1.17 -16.43 -30.41
N HIS A 408 1.02 -17.34 -31.38
CA HIS A 408 0.41 -17.01 -32.66
C HIS A 408 -1.11 -17.04 -32.55
N ASN A 409 -1.79 -15.96 -32.96
CA ASN A 409 -3.25 -15.85 -32.90
C ASN A 409 -3.83 -16.10 -31.49
N TYR A 410 -3.10 -15.67 -30.46
CA TYR A 410 -3.57 -15.73 -29.09
C TYR A 410 -4.90 -15.00 -28.96
N SER A 411 -5.86 -15.62 -28.25
CA SER A 411 -7.10 -14.97 -27.84
C SER A 411 -6.91 -14.54 -26.40
N GLU A 412 -6.97 -13.24 -26.15
CA GLU A 412 -6.70 -12.67 -24.83
C GLU A 412 -7.58 -13.27 -23.74
N PHE A 413 -6.97 -13.49 -22.57
CA PHE A 413 -7.60 -14.09 -21.40
C PHE A 413 -8.16 -15.51 -21.62
N MET A 414 -7.75 -16.20 -22.68
CA MET A 414 -8.08 -17.60 -22.93
C MET A 414 -6.85 -18.49 -22.69
N PRO A 415 -7.05 -19.74 -22.24
CA PRO A 415 -5.94 -20.70 -22.11
C PRO A 415 -5.30 -20.99 -23.47
N ILE A 416 -3.98 -21.17 -23.50
CA ILE A 416 -3.23 -21.46 -24.73
C ILE A 416 -3.37 -22.94 -25.09
N VAL A 417 -3.37 -23.83 -24.08
CA VAL A 417 -3.47 -25.28 -24.26
C VAL A 417 -4.92 -25.73 -24.06
N SER A 418 -5.63 -25.89 -25.17
CA SER A 418 -7.09 -26.12 -25.13
C SER A 418 -7.50 -27.54 -24.68
N SER A 419 -6.59 -28.51 -24.69
CA SER A 419 -6.87 -29.89 -24.30
C SER A 419 -5.63 -30.68 -23.85
N PRO A 420 -5.81 -31.77 -23.07
CA PRO A 420 -4.81 -32.80 -22.74
C PRO A 420 -3.77 -33.22 -23.79
N ASN A 421 -4.14 -33.15 -25.06
CA ASN A 421 -3.40 -33.65 -26.20
C ASN A 421 -3.06 -32.55 -27.21
N ASP A 422 -3.22 -31.28 -26.85
CA ASP A 422 -2.93 -30.13 -27.69
C ASP A 422 -1.41 -29.93 -27.83
N THR A 423 -0.86 -30.59 -28.84
CA THR A 423 0.57 -30.47 -29.18
C THR A 423 0.89 -29.13 -29.84
N GLN A 424 -0.10 -28.41 -30.37
CA GLN A 424 0.13 -27.13 -31.01
C GLN A 424 0.41 -26.07 -29.94
N GLY A 425 -0.50 -25.87 -28.99
CA GLY A 425 -0.32 -24.90 -27.89
C GLY A 425 0.95 -25.18 -27.09
N PHE A 426 1.23 -26.45 -26.80
CA PHE A 426 2.50 -26.88 -26.18
C PHE A 426 3.74 -26.41 -26.97
N ASN A 427 3.76 -26.64 -28.29
CA ASN A 427 4.89 -26.28 -29.13
C ASN A 427 5.01 -24.76 -29.29
N GLU A 428 3.90 -24.02 -29.33
CA GLU A 428 3.91 -22.56 -29.42
C GLU A 428 4.56 -21.96 -28.16
N ILE A 429 4.17 -22.43 -26.97
CA ILE A 429 4.77 -22.00 -25.70
C ILE A 429 6.27 -22.32 -25.65
N ILE A 430 6.67 -23.58 -25.87
CA ILE A 430 8.09 -23.99 -25.74
C ILE A 430 9.01 -23.31 -26.76
N ASN A 431 8.51 -22.96 -27.95
CA ASN A 431 9.31 -22.31 -28.98
C ASN A 431 9.33 -20.78 -28.87
N SER A 432 8.46 -20.20 -28.04
CA SER A 432 8.38 -18.75 -27.84
C SER A 432 9.58 -18.19 -27.08
N VAL A 433 10.16 -18.96 -26.15
CA VAL A 433 11.30 -18.54 -25.33
C VAL A 433 12.32 -19.66 -25.20
N HIS A 434 13.61 -19.33 -25.30
CA HIS A 434 14.72 -20.27 -25.17
C HIS A 434 15.76 -19.77 -24.17
N TYR A 435 16.36 -20.67 -23.40
CA TYR A 435 17.49 -20.36 -22.55
C TYR A 435 18.77 -21.06 -23.04
N ASN A 436 19.93 -20.50 -22.67
CA ASN A 436 21.23 -21.11 -22.90
C ASN A 436 22.10 -21.01 -21.64
N ASN A 437 22.35 -22.15 -21.00
CA ASN A 437 23.14 -22.22 -19.77
C ASN A 437 24.62 -21.85 -19.96
N LEU A 438 25.20 -22.08 -21.14
CA LEU A 438 26.62 -21.78 -21.38
C LEU A 438 26.87 -20.28 -21.44
N THR A 439 25.95 -19.55 -22.07
CA THR A 439 26.02 -18.08 -22.20
C THR A 439 25.24 -17.37 -21.11
N ASN A 440 24.46 -18.09 -20.29
CA ASN A 440 23.49 -17.56 -19.33
C ASN A 440 22.58 -16.50 -19.96
N THR A 441 21.98 -16.84 -21.10
CA THR A 441 21.08 -15.94 -21.85
C THR A 441 19.69 -16.53 -22.02
N VAL A 442 18.68 -15.67 -22.08
CA VAL A 442 17.30 -16.01 -22.48
C VAL A 442 16.94 -15.24 -23.74
N THR A 443 16.28 -15.91 -24.69
CA THR A 443 15.88 -15.35 -25.97
C THR A 443 14.38 -15.51 -26.18
N PHE A 444 13.68 -14.41 -26.36
CA PHE A 444 12.26 -14.33 -26.70
C PHE A 444 12.12 -14.22 -28.23
N ASN A 445 11.26 -15.05 -28.81
CA ASN A 445 10.89 -15.05 -30.22
C ASN A 445 9.45 -14.55 -30.35
N LEU A 446 9.31 -13.29 -30.74
CA LEU A 446 8.00 -12.67 -30.86
C LEU A 446 7.35 -13.04 -32.20
N THR A 447 6.06 -13.33 -32.16
CA THR A 447 5.21 -13.62 -33.33
C THR A 447 4.78 -12.33 -34.03
N THR A 448 4.71 -11.24 -33.26
CA THR A 448 4.43 -9.88 -33.71
C THR A 448 5.58 -8.95 -33.29
N SER A 449 6.07 -8.12 -34.21
CA SER A 449 7.12 -7.15 -33.91
C SER A 449 6.64 -6.17 -32.83
N ALA A 450 7.36 -6.08 -31.72
CA ALA A 450 7.11 -5.10 -30.66
C ALA A 450 8.36 -4.26 -30.49
N ASN A 451 8.23 -2.93 -30.55
CA ASN A 451 9.38 -2.04 -30.36
C ASN A 451 9.94 -2.18 -28.92
N PRO A 452 11.20 -1.77 -28.67
CA PRO A 452 11.83 -1.98 -27.37
C PRO A 452 11.12 -1.29 -26.22
N GLN A 453 10.48 -0.14 -26.46
CA GLN A 453 9.71 0.57 -25.44
C GLN A 453 8.55 -0.28 -24.93
N LEU A 454 7.73 -0.80 -25.84
CA LEU A 454 6.57 -1.62 -25.51
C LEU A 454 6.97 -2.93 -24.85
N PHE A 455 7.92 -3.66 -25.44
CA PHE A 455 8.31 -4.97 -24.92
C PHE A 455 9.02 -4.88 -23.56
N PHE A 456 9.80 -3.82 -23.31
CA PHE A 456 10.38 -3.61 -21.98
C PHE A 456 9.34 -3.22 -20.95
N SER A 457 8.32 -2.41 -21.30
CA SER A 457 7.21 -2.10 -20.40
C SER A 457 6.46 -3.36 -19.94
N ILE A 458 6.18 -4.31 -20.82
CA ILE A 458 5.55 -5.59 -20.42
C ILE A 458 6.46 -6.36 -19.45
N LEU A 459 7.77 -6.34 -19.68
CA LEU A 459 8.75 -7.01 -18.83
C LEU A 459 9.03 -6.27 -17.50
N THR A 460 8.45 -5.09 -17.23
CA THR A 460 8.55 -4.43 -15.91
C THR A 460 7.47 -4.86 -14.93
N GLU A 461 6.41 -5.50 -15.43
CA GLU A 461 5.23 -5.90 -14.67
C GLU A 461 5.34 -7.33 -14.15
N SER A 462 4.32 -7.79 -13.43
CA SER A 462 4.31 -9.10 -12.76
C SER A 462 4.54 -10.27 -13.70
N GLU A 463 4.04 -10.22 -14.93
CA GLU A 463 4.30 -11.25 -15.94
C GLU A 463 5.79 -11.40 -16.31
N GLY A 464 6.60 -10.37 -16.05
CA GLY A 464 8.05 -10.36 -16.23
C GLY A 464 8.85 -10.87 -15.03
N SER A 465 8.18 -11.27 -13.94
CA SER A 465 8.80 -11.71 -12.69
C SER A 465 9.63 -12.99 -12.86
N VAL A 466 10.76 -13.04 -12.18
CA VAL A 466 11.65 -14.22 -12.16
C VAL A 466 11.46 -14.97 -10.85
N LEU A 467 10.97 -16.20 -10.92
CA LEU A 467 10.78 -17.11 -9.80
C LEU A 467 11.93 -18.13 -9.69
N ASP A 468 12.06 -18.75 -8.53
CA ASP A 468 12.98 -19.88 -8.29
C ASP A 468 12.32 -21.18 -8.77
N ALA A 469 12.73 -21.66 -9.95
CA ALA A 469 12.16 -22.84 -10.59
C ALA A 469 12.37 -24.12 -9.76
N LYS A 470 13.53 -24.23 -9.09
CA LYS A 470 13.84 -25.38 -8.24
C LYS A 470 12.93 -25.40 -7.01
N TRP A 471 12.70 -24.25 -6.38
CA TRP A 471 11.77 -24.15 -5.26
C TRP A 471 10.33 -24.49 -5.66
N LEU A 472 9.85 -24.00 -6.82
CA LEU A 472 8.51 -24.34 -7.34
C LEU A 472 8.33 -25.86 -7.51
N GLU A 473 9.34 -26.55 -8.05
CA GLU A 473 9.33 -28.02 -8.14
C GLU A 473 9.32 -28.70 -6.75
N GLU A 474 10.09 -28.20 -5.78
CA GLU A 474 10.21 -28.76 -4.43
C GLU A 474 8.90 -28.67 -3.64
N ILE A 475 8.13 -27.58 -3.79
CA ILE A 475 6.86 -27.33 -3.09
C ILE A 475 5.63 -27.86 -3.84
N GLY A 476 5.84 -28.55 -4.98
CA GLY A 476 4.79 -29.21 -5.75
C GLY A 476 4.01 -28.30 -6.71
N ASP A 477 4.55 -27.11 -7.03
CA ASP A 477 4.06 -26.22 -8.09
C ASP A 477 4.88 -26.35 -9.39
N GLY A 478 5.47 -27.53 -9.62
CA GLY A 478 6.33 -27.80 -10.76
C GLY A 478 5.57 -28.06 -12.06
N ILE A 479 6.07 -27.53 -13.18
CA ILE A 479 5.52 -27.74 -14.52
C ILE A 479 5.99 -29.08 -15.09
N ASN A 480 5.04 -29.91 -15.54
CA ASN A 480 5.34 -31.09 -16.35
C ASN A 480 5.35 -30.73 -17.85
N PHE A 481 6.52 -30.74 -18.47
CA PHE A 481 6.74 -30.31 -19.87
C PHE A 481 6.26 -31.33 -20.91
N THR A 482 4.95 -31.59 -20.89
CA THR A 482 4.20 -32.36 -21.88
C THR A 482 2.89 -31.64 -22.19
N PRO A 483 2.20 -31.92 -23.32
CA PRO A 483 0.89 -31.32 -23.59
C PRO A 483 -0.12 -31.50 -22.45
N GLN A 484 -0.17 -32.71 -21.87
CA GLN A 484 -1.02 -33.01 -20.73
C GLN A 484 -0.64 -32.18 -19.50
N GLY A 485 0.65 -32.09 -19.20
CA GLY A 485 1.13 -31.36 -18.04
C GLY A 485 0.90 -29.85 -18.14
N PHE A 486 0.98 -29.28 -19.33
CA PHE A 486 0.61 -27.88 -19.55
C PHE A 486 -0.87 -27.66 -19.33
N PHE A 487 -1.73 -28.49 -19.95
CA PHE A 487 -3.17 -28.43 -19.73
C PHE A 487 -3.54 -28.54 -18.24
N GLU A 488 -2.90 -29.46 -17.51
CA GLU A 488 -3.09 -29.62 -16.06
C GLU A 488 -2.63 -28.39 -15.27
N TYR A 489 -1.52 -27.76 -15.66
CA TYR A 489 -1.01 -26.55 -15.01
C TYR A 489 -1.91 -25.34 -15.25
N GLU A 490 -2.44 -25.14 -16.46
CA GLU A 490 -3.40 -24.04 -16.71
C GLU A 490 -4.63 -24.14 -15.80
N GLN A 491 -5.01 -25.36 -15.33
CA GLN A 491 -6.10 -25.52 -14.37
C GLN A 491 -5.77 -25.02 -12.95
N THR A 492 -4.48 -25.00 -12.56
CA THR A 492 -4.04 -24.51 -11.24
C THR A 492 -4.08 -22.99 -11.16
N CYS A 493 -4.03 -22.30 -12.29
CA CYS A 493 -4.16 -20.83 -12.40
C CYS A 493 -5.62 -20.32 -12.26
N ASN A 494 -6.57 -21.19 -11.89
CA ASN A 494 -7.96 -20.81 -11.62
C ASN A 494 -8.23 -20.69 -10.12
N GLY A 495 -9.02 -19.68 -9.75
CA GLY A 495 -9.45 -19.37 -8.40
C GLY A 495 -9.96 -20.61 -7.65
N GLY A 496 -9.34 -20.88 -6.50
CA GLY A 496 -9.63 -22.05 -5.67
C GLY A 496 -8.73 -23.26 -5.93
N ASN A 497 -7.93 -23.26 -7.00
CA ASN A 497 -6.96 -24.33 -7.31
C ASN A 497 -5.50 -23.93 -7.10
N TYR A 498 -5.24 -22.69 -6.66
CA TYR A 498 -3.89 -22.16 -6.47
C TYR A 498 -3.04 -22.96 -5.49
N ASN A 499 -1.73 -22.98 -5.73
CA ASN A 499 -0.78 -23.40 -4.72
C ASN A 499 -0.69 -22.33 -3.62
N THR A 500 -1.28 -22.61 -2.46
CA THR A 500 -1.36 -21.64 -1.35
C THR A 500 0.00 -21.21 -0.79
N GLN A 501 1.06 -22.00 -0.99
CA GLN A 501 2.40 -21.60 -0.56
C GLN A 501 2.97 -20.54 -1.50
N VAL A 502 2.83 -20.70 -2.83
CA VAL A 502 3.20 -19.66 -3.80
C VAL A 502 2.34 -18.42 -3.61
N GLN A 503 1.04 -18.61 -3.39
CA GLN A 503 0.08 -17.52 -3.21
C GLN A 503 0.43 -16.59 -2.03
N TRP A 504 0.92 -17.12 -0.91
CA TRP A 504 1.01 -16.38 0.36
C TRP A 504 2.39 -16.32 1.01
N ASP A 505 3.32 -17.18 0.60
CA ASP A 505 4.71 -17.22 1.09
C ASP A 505 5.69 -17.61 -0.05
N PRO A 506 5.71 -16.85 -1.16
CA PRO A 506 6.57 -17.14 -2.31
C PRO A 506 8.06 -16.95 -2.00
N MET A 507 8.91 -17.69 -2.72
CA MET A 507 10.35 -17.51 -2.66
C MET A 507 10.80 -16.24 -3.41
N SER A 508 11.27 -15.25 -2.65
CA SER A 508 11.75 -13.98 -3.19
C SER A 508 13.01 -14.14 -4.04
N THR A 509 13.08 -13.33 -5.10
CA THR A 509 14.25 -13.17 -5.98
C THR A 509 14.74 -11.72 -6.07
N ALA A 510 14.24 -10.83 -5.20
CA ALA A 510 14.44 -9.38 -5.27
C ALA A 510 15.05 -8.81 -3.98
N PRO A 511 15.14 -7.47 -3.82
CA PRO A 511 15.71 -6.82 -2.65
C PRO A 511 15.06 -7.23 -1.32
N TYR A 512 13.75 -7.49 -1.28
CA TYR A 512 13.02 -7.87 -0.08
C TYR A 512 12.49 -9.30 -0.14
N MET A 513 12.25 -9.91 1.01
CA MET A 513 11.49 -11.15 1.16
C MET A 513 10.39 -10.98 2.21
N ILE A 514 9.29 -11.72 2.04
CA ILE A 514 8.23 -11.78 3.05
C ILE A 514 8.78 -12.47 4.30
N LYS A 515 8.66 -11.80 5.44
CA LYS A 515 9.00 -12.35 6.75
C LYS A 515 7.80 -13.01 7.41
N SER A 516 6.66 -12.33 7.35
CA SER A 516 5.38 -12.82 7.83
C SER A 516 4.22 -12.02 7.25
N TYR A 517 3.08 -12.68 7.11
CA TYR A 517 1.84 -12.11 6.59
C TYR A 517 0.69 -12.49 7.52
N THR A 518 -0.07 -11.49 7.95
CA THR A 518 -1.36 -11.68 8.62
C THR A 518 -2.45 -11.35 7.61
N PRO A 519 -3.23 -12.36 7.14
CA PRO A 519 -4.16 -12.21 6.03
C PRO A 519 -5.03 -10.97 6.10
N GLY A 520 -4.87 -10.05 5.13
CA GLY A 520 -5.62 -8.79 4.99
C GLY A 520 -5.39 -7.72 6.07
N GLN A 521 -4.41 -7.89 6.97
CA GLN A 521 -4.17 -6.95 8.09
C GLN A 521 -2.79 -6.33 8.06
N SER A 522 -1.76 -7.14 7.82
CA SER A 522 -0.39 -6.63 7.79
C SER A 522 0.57 -7.59 7.10
N ILE A 523 1.64 -7.03 6.55
CA ILE A 523 2.78 -7.79 6.05
C ILE A 523 4.09 -7.17 6.55
N ILE A 524 5.08 -8.04 6.75
CA ILE A 524 6.42 -7.64 7.15
C ILE A 524 7.39 -8.11 6.09
N LEU A 525 8.13 -7.16 5.50
CA LEU A 525 9.20 -7.42 4.54
C LEU A 525 10.56 -7.19 5.21
N THR A 526 11.50 -8.08 4.95
CA THR A 526 12.88 -7.93 5.41
C THR A 526 13.86 -8.02 4.25
N PRO A 527 15.04 -7.38 4.32
CA PRO A 527 16.04 -7.47 3.27
C PRO A 527 16.39 -8.93 2.92
N ASN A 528 16.39 -9.26 1.64
CA ASN A 528 16.90 -10.52 1.13
C ASN A 528 18.42 -10.62 1.43
N PRO A 529 18.87 -11.58 2.24
CA PRO A 529 20.28 -11.67 2.66
C PRO A 529 21.25 -11.98 1.50
N TYR A 530 20.75 -12.50 0.38
CA TYR A 530 21.54 -12.85 -0.79
C TYR A 530 21.45 -11.84 -1.94
N TRP A 531 20.69 -10.74 -1.77
CA TRP A 531 20.61 -9.70 -2.80
C TRP A 531 21.98 -9.07 -3.09
N PRO A 532 22.40 -8.97 -4.38
CA PRO A 532 23.71 -8.42 -4.72
C PRO A 532 23.85 -6.95 -4.32
N THR A 533 25.04 -6.59 -3.81
CA THR A 533 25.30 -5.22 -3.30
C THR A 533 25.83 -4.25 -4.35
N ASN A 534 26.03 -4.71 -5.58
CA ASN A 534 26.74 -4.02 -6.65
C ASN A 534 25.87 -3.83 -7.91
N ILE A 535 24.54 -3.86 -7.76
CA ILE A 535 23.64 -3.50 -8.86
C ILE A 535 23.57 -1.97 -8.92
N GLN A 536 23.97 -1.43 -10.06
CA GLN A 536 23.93 0.01 -10.27
C GLN A 536 22.49 0.51 -10.20
N ASP A 537 22.26 1.66 -9.56
CA ASP A 537 20.97 2.35 -9.49
C ASP A 537 19.85 1.60 -8.72
N ILE A 538 20.14 0.41 -8.15
CA ILE A 538 19.25 -0.30 -7.22
C ILE A 538 19.97 -0.42 -5.87
N PRO A 539 19.69 0.46 -4.88
CA PRO A 539 20.31 0.40 -3.57
C PRO A 539 20.02 -0.91 -2.85
N LYS A 540 20.97 -1.32 -2.01
CA LYS A 540 20.74 -2.44 -1.09
C LYS A 540 19.75 -2.01 0.00
N PRO A 541 18.67 -2.77 0.23
CA PRO A 541 17.74 -2.46 1.30
C PRO A 541 18.37 -2.72 2.67
N ASN A 542 18.11 -1.82 3.62
CA ASN A 542 18.61 -1.91 4.99
C ASN A 542 17.49 -1.92 6.03
N GLU A 543 16.31 -1.45 5.67
CA GLU A 543 15.16 -1.28 6.57
C GLU A 543 14.26 -2.51 6.53
N THR A 544 13.67 -2.88 7.67
CA THR A 544 12.48 -3.75 7.69
C THR A 544 11.25 -2.91 7.33
N ILE A 545 10.33 -3.44 6.53
CA ILE A 545 9.09 -2.75 6.18
C ILE A 545 7.95 -3.43 6.90
N VAL A 546 7.10 -2.66 7.56
CA VAL A 546 5.87 -3.15 8.19
C VAL A 546 4.71 -2.37 7.59
N ILE A 547 3.87 -3.05 6.82
CA ILE A 547 2.71 -2.45 6.17
C ILE A 547 1.47 -2.89 6.95
N TYR A 548 0.66 -1.92 7.36
CA TYR A 548 -0.63 -2.13 8.00
C TYR A 548 -1.73 -1.72 7.03
N TRP A 549 -2.58 -2.68 6.68
CA TRP A 549 -3.82 -2.42 5.95
C TRP A 549 -4.92 -2.12 6.96
N VAL A 550 -5.30 -0.86 7.01
CA VAL A 550 -6.15 -0.27 8.04
C VAL A 550 -7.56 -0.05 7.51
N LYS A 551 -8.57 -0.41 8.32
CA LYS A 551 -9.97 -0.39 7.92
C LYS A 551 -10.50 1.00 7.64
N ASP A 552 -10.18 1.94 8.51
CA ASP A 552 -10.76 3.27 8.43
C ASP A 552 -9.69 4.37 8.38
N PRO A 553 -9.98 5.47 7.67
CA PRO A 553 -9.09 6.62 7.56
C PRO A 553 -8.62 7.22 8.89
N ASN A 554 -9.48 7.26 9.92
CA ASN A 554 -9.09 7.89 11.20
C ASN A 554 -7.99 7.09 11.87
N THR A 555 -8.08 5.76 11.84
CA THR A 555 -7.04 4.89 12.41
C THR A 555 -5.71 5.13 11.69
N ALA A 556 -5.68 5.15 10.35
CA ALA A 556 -4.46 5.41 9.58
C ALA A 556 -3.89 6.82 9.85
N TYR A 557 -4.75 7.84 9.84
CA TYR A 557 -4.39 9.21 10.19
C TYR A 557 -3.77 9.32 11.60
N TYR A 558 -4.38 8.68 12.61
CA TYR A 558 -3.84 8.72 13.97
C TYR A 558 -2.56 7.92 14.12
N MET A 559 -2.39 6.80 13.40
CA MET A 559 -1.11 6.08 13.37
C MET A 559 0.01 6.99 12.86
N PHE A 560 -0.21 7.70 11.75
CA PHE A 560 0.78 8.63 11.20
C PHE A 560 1.03 9.82 12.13
N THR A 561 -0.02 10.53 12.51
CA THR A 561 0.14 11.80 13.25
C THR A 561 0.66 11.59 14.68
N SER A 562 0.41 10.44 15.31
CA SER A 562 1.03 10.06 16.59
C SER A 562 2.47 9.55 16.49
N GLY A 563 3.00 9.36 15.27
CA GLY A 563 4.35 8.85 15.03
C GLY A 563 4.47 7.33 15.14
N GLN A 564 3.34 6.59 15.13
CA GLN A 564 3.34 5.13 15.04
C GLN A 564 3.60 4.63 13.60
N ALA A 565 3.22 5.41 12.59
CA ALA A 565 3.53 5.18 11.18
C ALA A 565 4.41 6.30 10.61
N ASP A 566 5.28 5.92 9.68
CA ASP A 566 6.23 6.77 8.98
C ASP A 566 5.70 7.24 7.61
N ILE A 567 4.87 6.42 6.95
CA ILE A 567 4.24 6.68 5.66
C ILE A 567 2.72 6.47 5.80
N LEU A 568 1.93 7.34 5.18
CA LEU A 568 0.47 7.27 5.11
C LEU A 568 0.01 7.29 3.64
N THR A 569 -0.78 6.28 3.25
CA THR A 569 -1.31 6.14 1.88
C THR A 569 -2.83 5.99 1.85
N ASN A 570 -3.43 6.28 0.69
CA ASN A 570 -4.85 6.09 0.40
C ASN A 570 -5.81 6.81 1.37
N ILE A 571 -5.42 7.99 1.87
CA ILE A 571 -6.25 8.77 2.80
C ILE A 571 -7.27 9.66 2.04
N PRO A 572 -8.55 9.71 2.47
CA PRO A 572 -9.55 10.60 1.90
C PRO A 572 -9.16 12.09 1.95
N SER A 573 -9.55 12.84 0.93
CA SER A 573 -9.20 14.26 0.74
C SER A 573 -9.53 15.16 1.94
N GLN A 574 -10.58 14.82 2.71
CA GLN A 574 -10.99 15.58 3.89
C GLN A 574 -9.93 15.66 5.01
N TYR A 575 -8.95 14.75 5.04
CA TYR A 575 -7.86 14.76 6.03
C TYR A 575 -6.68 15.63 5.60
N ILE A 576 -6.58 15.96 4.31
CA ILE A 576 -5.41 16.64 3.74
C ILE A 576 -5.18 18.04 4.31
N PRO A 577 -6.19 18.90 4.56
CA PRO A 577 -5.97 20.19 5.20
C PRO A 577 -5.35 20.09 6.60
N GLU A 578 -5.68 19.05 7.36
CA GLU A 578 -5.04 18.82 8.66
C GLU A 578 -3.58 18.38 8.47
N ILE A 579 -3.30 17.55 7.46
CA ILE A 579 -1.95 17.09 7.13
C ILE A 579 -1.06 18.23 6.61
N GLU A 580 -1.58 19.17 5.80
CA GLU A 580 -0.86 20.40 5.42
C GLU A 580 -0.46 21.24 6.64
N ASN A 581 -1.30 21.26 7.68
CA ASN A 581 -0.93 21.89 8.95
C ASN A 581 0.22 21.14 9.65
N TYR A 582 0.27 19.81 9.61
CA TYR A 582 1.44 19.03 10.08
C TYR A 582 2.69 19.32 9.25
N GLU A 583 2.56 19.43 7.93
CA GLU A 583 3.67 19.80 7.04
C GLU A 583 4.20 21.20 7.37
N SER A 584 3.32 22.19 7.59
CA SER A 584 3.72 23.55 7.98
C SER A 584 4.48 23.62 9.31
N GLN A 585 4.30 22.62 10.16
CA GLN A 585 5.00 22.45 11.44
C GLN A 585 6.28 21.61 11.32
N GLY A 586 6.63 21.17 10.11
CA GLY A 586 7.78 20.29 9.85
C GLY A 586 7.61 18.90 10.44
N GLN A 587 6.38 18.37 10.48
CA GLN A 587 6.05 17.05 11.03
C GLN A 587 5.56 16.05 9.96
N ALA A 588 5.38 16.51 8.72
CA ALA A 588 5.05 15.72 7.55
C ALA A 588 5.73 16.34 6.31
N VAL A 589 5.81 15.59 5.23
CA VAL A 589 6.17 16.05 3.88
C VAL A 589 5.17 15.43 2.91
N ILE A 590 4.62 16.25 2.01
CA ILE A 590 3.66 15.84 0.99
C ILE A 590 4.32 15.94 -0.39
N TYR A 591 4.37 14.82 -1.12
CA TYR A 591 4.74 14.80 -2.54
C TYR A 591 3.50 14.54 -3.38
N ILE A 592 3.31 15.24 -4.50
CA ILE A 592 2.12 15.13 -5.36
C ILE A 592 2.58 14.83 -6.78
N TYR A 593 1.99 13.80 -7.42
CA TYR A 593 2.39 13.36 -8.75
C TYR A 593 1.18 12.88 -9.59
N PRO A 594 1.23 13.04 -10.93
CA PRO A 594 0.17 12.57 -11.81
C PRO A 594 0.18 11.04 -11.95
N THR A 595 -0.93 10.46 -12.41
CA THR A 595 -1.05 9.00 -12.62
C THR A 595 -1.59 8.68 -14.02
N TYR A 596 -1.37 7.44 -14.45
CA TYR A 596 -2.10 6.81 -15.55
C TYR A 596 -3.33 6.04 -15.07
N THR A 597 -3.92 6.43 -13.93
CA THR A 597 -5.11 5.78 -13.39
C THR A 597 -6.36 6.56 -13.77
N GLU A 598 -7.47 5.87 -14.02
CA GLU A 598 -8.79 6.50 -14.09
C GLU A 598 -9.81 5.77 -13.24
N ASN A 599 -10.62 6.53 -12.49
CA ASN A 599 -11.65 5.98 -11.62
C ASN A 599 -13.05 6.25 -12.18
N PHE A 600 -13.97 5.32 -11.95
CA PHE A 600 -15.33 5.37 -12.48
C PHE A 600 -16.30 4.54 -11.65
N PHE A 601 -17.60 4.83 -11.79
CA PHE A 601 -18.62 3.83 -11.49
C PHE A 601 -18.93 3.01 -12.74
N ALA A 602 -18.84 1.69 -12.62
CA ALA A 602 -19.18 0.72 -13.66
C ALA A 602 -20.63 0.22 -13.51
N PHE A 603 -21.19 -0.26 -14.62
CA PHE A 603 -22.52 -0.87 -14.67
C PHE A 603 -22.42 -2.34 -15.05
N THR A 604 -22.97 -3.22 -14.22
CA THR A 604 -23.10 -4.64 -14.58
C THR A 604 -24.33 -4.86 -15.46
N LEU A 605 -24.12 -5.03 -16.77
CA LEU A 605 -25.17 -5.22 -17.77
C LEU A 605 -25.96 -6.52 -17.56
N ASN A 606 -25.33 -7.56 -17.03
CA ASN A 606 -25.99 -8.81 -16.66
C ASN A 606 -25.76 -9.17 -15.18
N THR A 607 -26.47 -8.49 -14.29
CA THR A 607 -26.30 -8.65 -12.84
C THR A 607 -26.67 -10.06 -12.37
N ASN A 608 -25.78 -10.71 -11.62
CA ASN A 608 -26.07 -11.96 -10.93
C ASN A 608 -27.00 -11.74 -9.73
N THR A 609 -28.31 -11.81 -9.98
CA THR A 609 -29.33 -11.56 -8.95
C THR A 609 -29.37 -12.60 -7.83
N THR A 610 -28.78 -13.78 -8.00
CA THR A 610 -28.68 -14.81 -6.95
C THR A 610 -27.62 -14.40 -5.94
N MET A 611 -26.39 -14.14 -6.42
CA MET A 611 -25.29 -13.67 -5.57
C MET A 611 -25.57 -12.29 -4.97
N LEU A 612 -26.27 -11.40 -5.68
CA LEU A 612 -26.74 -10.13 -5.12
C LEU A 612 -27.62 -10.32 -3.87
N LYS A 613 -28.47 -11.36 -3.86
CA LYS A 613 -29.33 -11.67 -2.70
C LYS A 613 -28.54 -12.27 -1.52
N ASP A 614 -27.38 -12.84 -1.78
CA ASP A 614 -26.47 -13.28 -0.72
C ASP A 614 -25.83 -12.07 -0.01
N ILE A 615 -25.63 -10.94 -0.72
CA ILE A 615 -25.20 -9.67 -0.10
C ILE A 615 -26.32 -9.11 0.78
N ASN A 616 -27.54 -9.02 0.26
CA ASN A 616 -28.73 -8.66 1.04
C ASN A 616 -30.01 -9.23 0.40
N PRO A 617 -30.79 -10.06 1.12
CA PRO A 617 -32.01 -10.68 0.57
C PRO A 617 -33.10 -9.70 0.14
N SER A 618 -33.05 -8.44 0.59
CA SER A 618 -34.00 -7.39 0.19
C SER A 618 -33.69 -6.77 -1.17
N TYR A 619 -32.49 -6.97 -1.72
CA TYR A 619 -32.13 -6.46 -3.03
C TYR A 619 -32.92 -7.20 -4.14
N ASN A 620 -33.43 -6.41 -5.08
CA ASN A 620 -34.24 -6.89 -6.18
C ASN A 620 -34.11 -5.93 -7.37
N ILE A 621 -33.57 -6.44 -8.46
CA ILE A 621 -33.40 -5.73 -9.74
C ILE A 621 -33.50 -6.76 -10.86
N PRO A 622 -34.11 -6.45 -12.03
CA PRO A 622 -33.98 -7.30 -13.21
C PRO A 622 -32.49 -7.45 -13.60
N SER A 623 -32.03 -8.65 -13.92
CA SER A 623 -30.60 -8.88 -14.25
C SER A 623 -30.11 -8.02 -15.42
N TYR A 624 -31.00 -7.72 -16.36
CA TYR A 624 -30.74 -6.91 -17.56
C TYR A 624 -31.03 -5.42 -17.37
N TYR A 625 -31.26 -4.93 -16.15
CA TYR A 625 -31.70 -3.54 -15.92
C TYR A 625 -30.73 -2.53 -16.53
N PHE A 626 -29.43 -2.72 -16.32
CA PHE A 626 -28.37 -1.89 -16.90
C PHE A 626 -27.96 -2.29 -18.31
N ALA A 627 -28.51 -3.36 -18.90
CA ALA A 627 -28.36 -3.63 -20.33
C ALA A 627 -29.04 -2.55 -21.19
N ASN A 628 -30.01 -1.82 -20.63
CA ASN A 628 -30.71 -0.75 -21.33
C ASN A 628 -29.83 0.51 -21.41
N PRO A 629 -29.37 0.93 -22.61
CA PRO A 629 -28.44 2.04 -22.75
C PRO A 629 -29.03 3.39 -22.32
N LEU A 630 -30.36 3.57 -22.44
CA LEU A 630 -31.02 4.79 -21.98
C LEU A 630 -31.08 4.88 -20.45
N VAL A 631 -31.13 3.75 -19.76
CA VAL A 631 -31.02 3.71 -18.29
C VAL A 631 -29.61 4.15 -17.87
N ARG A 632 -28.55 3.55 -18.43
CA ARG A 632 -27.17 3.95 -18.10
C ARG A 632 -26.90 5.42 -18.42
N LYS A 633 -27.39 5.90 -19.56
CA LYS A 633 -27.32 7.31 -19.94
C LYS A 633 -28.07 8.21 -18.94
N ALA A 634 -29.30 7.86 -18.55
CA ALA A 634 -30.05 8.61 -17.55
C ALA A 634 -29.28 8.70 -16.22
N PHE A 635 -28.73 7.56 -15.79
CA PHE A 635 -27.94 7.45 -14.57
C PHE A 635 -26.69 8.33 -14.61
N ALA A 636 -25.95 8.34 -15.72
CA ALA A 636 -24.79 9.22 -15.91
C ALA A 636 -25.17 10.72 -15.83
N TYR A 637 -26.28 11.14 -16.44
CA TYR A 637 -26.77 12.53 -16.34
C TYR A 637 -27.36 12.88 -14.97
N ALA A 638 -27.66 11.89 -14.12
CA ALA A 638 -28.07 12.09 -12.73
C ALA A 638 -26.88 12.23 -11.75
N PHE A 639 -25.66 11.95 -12.18
CA PHE A 639 -24.46 12.16 -11.36
C PHE A 639 -24.01 13.62 -11.42
N ASN A 640 -23.77 14.24 -10.25
CA ASN A 640 -23.33 15.64 -10.19
C ASN A 640 -21.80 15.77 -10.23
N TYR A 641 -21.23 15.76 -11.44
CA TYR A 641 -19.78 15.82 -11.66
C TYR A 641 -19.11 17.06 -11.07
N THR A 642 -19.75 18.23 -11.14
CA THR A 642 -19.21 19.48 -10.59
C THR A 642 -19.16 19.41 -9.07
N GLN A 643 -20.24 18.98 -8.43
CA GLN A 643 -20.26 18.78 -6.97
C GLN A 643 -19.25 17.70 -6.54
N TYR A 644 -19.13 16.62 -7.32
CA TYR A 644 -18.14 15.58 -7.05
C TYR A 644 -16.72 16.15 -7.02
N ILE A 645 -16.24 16.77 -8.11
CA ILE A 645 -14.86 17.28 -8.19
C ILE A 645 -14.61 18.43 -7.20
N ASN A 646 -15.54 19.38 -7.09
CA ASN A 646 -15.30 20.63 -6.35
C ASN A 646 -15.53 20.49 -4.84
N ASP A 647 -16.54 19.71 -4.42
CA ASP A 647 -17.00 19.65 -3.03
C ASP A 647 -16.74 18.32 -2.34
N ILE A 648 -17.01 17.18 -3.01
CA ILE A 648 -16.90 15.83 -2.43
C ILE A 648 -15.43 15.37 -2.45
N LEU A 649 -14.83 15.28 -3.63
CA LEU A 649 -13.39 15.14 -3.80
C LEU A 649 -12.67 16.38 -3.24
N GLY A 650 -13.22 17.57 -3.48
CA GLY A 650 -12.91 18.77 -2.73
C GLY A 650 -11.83 19.67 -3.36
N ASN A 651 -11.65 19.65 -4.67
CA ASN A 651 -10.62 20.47 -5.33
C ASN A 651 -10.78 21.97 -5.04
N GLU A 652 -11.99 22.51 -5.24
CA GLU A 652 -12.27 23.92 -4.93
C GLU A 652 -12.39 24.16 -3.43
N LYS A 653 -12.98 23.22 -2.70
CA LYS A 653 -13.21 23.30 -1.24
C LYS A 653 -11.92 23.39 -0.44
N TYR A 654 -10.89 22.62 -0.82
CA TYR A 654 -9.61 22.54 -0.11
C TYR A 654 -8.49 23.31 -0.82
N HIS A 655 -8.73 23.82 -2.02
CA HIS A 655 -7.73 24.53 -2.85
C HIS A 655 -6.52 23.66 -3.23
N ILE A 656 -6.74 22.36 -3.40
CA ILE A 656 -5.73 21.34 -3.77
C ILE A 656 -6.24 20.59 -5.00
N ASN A 657 -5.34 20.19 -5.91
CA ASN A 657 -5.74 19.35 -7.03
C ASN A 657 -5.64 17.87 -6.66
N PHE A 658 -6.76 17.23 -6.31
CA PHE A 658 -6.82 15.79 -6.06
C PHE A 658 -7.04 14.98 -7.34
N GLY A 659 -7.32 15.63 -8.47
CA GLY A 659 -7.55 14.96 -9.74
C GLY A 659 -8.39 15.79 -10.71
N ASN A 660 -8.42 15.35 -11.97
CA ASN A 660 -9.06 16.06 -13.06
C ASN A 660 -10.23 15.25 -13.65
N SER A 661 -11.26 15.94 -14.13
CA SER A 661 -12.33 15.29 -14.91
C SER A 661 -11.80 14.78 -16.25
N TYR A 662 -12.32 13.64 -16.69
CA TYR A 662 -12.07 13.06 -18.01
C TYR A 662 -13.39 12.56 -18.63
N CYS A 663 -13.34 12.13 -19.88
CA CYS A 663 -14.47 11.54 -20.59
C CYS A 663 -13.95 10.67 -21.74
N GLY A 664 -14.38 9.41 -21.79
CA GLY A 664 -13.80 8.39 -22.68
C GLY A 664 -13.01 7.37 -21.88
N ILE A 665 -12.09 6.65 -22.54
CA ILE A 665 -11.18 5.70 -21.88
C ILE A 665 -9.73 6.15 -21.95
N LEU A 666 -9.40 7.10 -22.85
CA LEU A 666 -8.06 7.66 -22.91
C LEU A 666 -7.98 8.91 -22.04
N ILE A 667 -6.98 8.94 -21.15
CA ILE A 667 -6.71 10.03 -20.20
C ILE A 667 -5.50 10.85 -20.58
N GLN A 668 -5.38 12.01 -19.92
CA GLN A 668 -4.27 12.92 -20.15
C GLN A 668 -2.93 12.24 -19.83
N GLY A 669 -2.00 12.31 -20.77
CA GLY A 669 -0.66 11.73 -20.67
C GLY A 669 -0.43 10.63 -21.71
N LEU A 670 -1.48 9.91 -22.09
CA LEU A 670 -1.37 8.83 -23.06
C LEU A 670 -1.17 9.37 -24.48
N ASP A 671 -0.48 8.58 -25.28
CA ASP A 671 -0.52 8.77 -26.72
C ASP A 671 -1.97 8.65 -27.22
N TYR A 672 -2.32 9.44 -28.23
CA TYR A 672 -3.66 9.48 -28.84
C TYR A 672 -4.80 10.06 -27.98
N TYR A 673 -4.53 10.57 -26.78
CA TYR A 673 -5.50 11.30 -25.97
C TYR A 673 -6.10 12.51 -26.71
N PHE A 674 -7.42 12.69 -26.58
CA PHE A 674 -8.13 13.91 -27.00
C PHE A 674 -8.89 14.51 -25.81
N PRO A 675 -8.82 15.84 -25.60
CA PRO A 675 -9.60 16.47 -24.54
C PRO A 675 -11.12 16.31 -24.75
N PRO A 676 -11.93 16.32 -23.66
CA PRO A 676 -13.38 16.06 -23.74
C PRO A 676 -14.17 16.91 -24.74
N ASN A 677 -13.72 18.13 -25.05
CA ASN A 677 -14.38 19.02 -26.02
C ASN A 677 -14.29 18.53 -27.48
N TYR A 678 -13.51 17.49 -27.78
CA TYR A 678 -13.47 16.84 -29.10
C TYR A 678 -14.60 15.83 -29.31
N PHE A 679 -15.32 15.51 -28.24
CA PHE A 679 -16.37 14.50 -28.22
C PHE A 679 -17.74 15.11 -27.98
N ASN A 680 -18.76 14.44 -28.50
CA ASN A 680 -20.16 14.73 -28.18
C ASN A 680 -20.66 13.69 -27.17
N GLY A 681 -21.62 14.08 -26.34
CA GLY A 681 -22.32 13.12 -25.48
C GLY A 681 -21.64 12.85 -24.13
N CYS A 682 -20.48 13.45 -23.84
CA CYS A 682 -19.92 13.46 -22.49
C CYS A 682 -20.99 13.90 -21.48
N PRO A 683 -21.31 13.05 -20.49
CA PRO A 683 -22.41 13.33 -19.57
C PRO A 683 -22.12 14.57 -18.74
N THR A 684 -23.18 15.33 -18.48
CA THR A 684 -23.16 16.49 -17.57
C THR A 684 -24.36 16.36 -16.65
N PHE A 685 -24.31 16.99 -15.47
CA PHE A 685 -25.43 16.90 -14.54
C PHE A 685 -26.67 17.60 -15.09
N ASN A 686 -27.73 16.84 -15.34
CA ASN A 686 -29.03 17.36 -15.77
C ASN A 686 -30.15 16.39 -15.40
N LEU A 687 -30.73 16.58 -14.21
CA LEU A 687 -31.75 15.67 -13.68
C LEU A 687 -33.06 15.66 -14.48
N THR A 688 -33.39 16.78 -15.12
CA THR A 688 -34.59 16.86 -15.99
C THR A 688 -34.41 16.00 -17.24
N TYR A 689 -33.24 16.09 -17.87
CA TYR A 689 -32.93 15.27 -19.03
C TYR A 689 -32.73 13.80 -18.66
N ALA A 690 -32.10 13.51 -17.50
CA ALA A 690 -32.00 12.16 -16.96
C ALA A 690 -33.39 11.52 -16.80
N LYS A 691 -34.36 12.25 -16.25
CA LYS A 691 -35.74 11.78 -16.13
C LYS A 691 -36.38 11.52 -17.49
N GLN A 692 -36.20 12.40 -18.46
CA GLN A 692 -36.70 12.19 -19.82
C GLN A 692 -36.14 10.90 -20.43
N LEU A 693 -34.84 10.68 -20.30
CA LEU A 693 -34.18 9.44 -20.76
C LEU A 693 -34.72 8.21 -20.04
N MET A 694 -34.98 8.31 -18.74
CA MET A 694 -35.58 7.22 -17.96
C MET A 694 -37.01 6.90 -18.42
N GLU A 695 -37.83 7.91 -18.73
CA GLU A 695 -39.16 7.74 -19.32
C GLU A 695 -39.08 7.09 -20.72
N GLU A 696 -38.17 7.57 -21.58
CA GLU A 696 -37.91 7.02 -22.91
C GLU A 696 -37.32 5.61 -22.87
N SER A 697 -36.62 5.23 -21.79
CA SER A 697 -36.06 3.88 -21.63
C SER A 697 -37.14 2.79 -21.54
N GLY A 698 -38.38 3.17 -21.21
CA GLY A 698 -39.47 2.24 -20.91
C GLY A 698 -39.37 1.57 -19.54
N PHE A 699 -38.36 1.91 -18.72
CA PHE A 699 -38.15 1.35 -17.37
C PHE A 699 -38.57 2.31 -16.26
N TYR A 700 -39.04 3.52 -16.57
CA TYR A 700 -39.63 4.43 -15.59
C TYR A 700 -40.78 3.74 -14.83
N ASN A 701 -40.78 3.84 -13.51
CA ASN A 701 -41.66 3.14 -12.56
C ASN A 701 -41.41 1.63 -12.35
N ILE A 702 -40.32 1.06 -12.85
CA ILE A 702 -39.91 -0.28 -12.40
C ILE A 702 -39.27 -0.14 -11.02
N SER A 703 -39.86 -0.80 -10.01
CA SER A 703 -39.29 -0.78 -8.66
C SER A 703 -38.05 -1.66 -8.57
N VAL A 704 -36.94 -1.03 -8.19
CA VAL A 704 -35.63 -1.67 -8.04
C VAL A 704 -35.01 -1.26 -6.70
N ASN A 705 -34.40 -2.22 -6.01
CA ASN A 705 -33.65 -2.01 -4.77
C ASN A 705 -32.28 -2.68 -4.90
N PHE A 706 -31.21 -1.90 -4.92
CA PHE A 706 -29.87 -2.42 -5.18
C PHE A 706 -28.77 -1.54 -4.58
N PRO A 707 -27.57 -2.09 -4.34
CA PRO A 707 -26.46 -1.33 -3.79
C PRO A 707 -25.69 -0.57 -4.88
N ILE A 708 -25.11 0.57 -4.50
CA ILE A 708 -23.95 1.19 -5.16
C ILE A 708 -22.73 0.83 -4.31
N ILE A 709 -21.86 -0.04 -4.82
CA ILE A 709 -20.78 -0.62 -4.03
C ILE A 709 -19.53 0.24 -4.12
N VAL A 710 -18.95 0.57 -2.97
CA VAL A 710 -17.72 1.37 -2.84
C VAL A 710 -16.74 0.63 -1.93
N SER A 711 -15.44 0.77 -2.20
CA SER A 711 -14.41 0.17 -1.35
C SER A 711 -14.52 0.68 0.08
N SER A 712 -14.37 -0.24 1.03
CA SER A 712 -14.37 0.07 2.45
C SER A 712 -13.29 1.10 2.80
N GLY A 713 -13.65 2.14 3.55
CA GLY A 713 -12.70 3.19 3.96
C GLY A 713 -12.70 4.41 3.03
N ASP A 714 -13.16 4.25 1.80
CA ASP A 714 -13.31 5.34 0.84
C ASP A 714 -14.56 6.18 1.13
N THR A 715 -14.39 7.15 2.02
CA THR A 715 -15.48 8.06 2.40
C THR A 715 -15.85 9.07 1.32
N VAL A 716 -14.93 9.36 0.38
CA VAL A 716 -15.16 10.33 -0.70
C VAL A 716 -16.17 9.75 -1.67
N ASP A 717 -15.89 8.56 -2.19
CA ASP A 717 -16.74 7.94 -3.19
C ASP A 717 -18.01 7.32 -2.60
N PHE A 718 -18.01 6.98 -1.31
CA PHE A 718 -19.25 6.66 -0.60
C PHE A 718 -20.18 7.88 -0.53
N THR A 719 -19.64 9.07 -0.25
CA THR A 719 -20.42 10.33 -0.27
C THR A 719 -20.90 10.66 -1.69
N ALA A 720 -20.08 10.38 -2.71
CA ALA A 720 -20.49 10.52 -4.11
C ALA A 720 -21.65 9.57 -4.46
N ALA A 721 -21.59 8.32 -4.00
CA ALA A 721 -22.67 7.35 -4.16
C ALA A 721 -23.95 7.79 -3.41
N GLU A 722 -23.86 8.41 -2.23
CA GLU A 722 -25.03 8.96 -1.51
C GLU A 722 -25.68 10.12 -2.29
N MET A 723 -24.88 11.07 -2.77
CA MET A 723 -25.34 12.15 -3.63
C MET A 723 -26.04 11.60 -4.87
N TRP A 724 -25.45 10.60 -5.51
CA TRP A 724 -26.01 10.00 -6.71
C TRP A 724 -27.29 9.23 -6.43
N ALA A 725 -27.33 8.44 -5.36
CA ALA A 725 -28.53 7.70 -4.93
C ALA A 725 -29.72 8.63 -4.68
N GLN A 726 -29.49 9.79 -4.06
CA GLN A 726 -30.53 10.82 -3.88
C GLN A 726 -31.05 11.33 -5.22
N ASN A 727 -30.16 11.72 -6.13
CA ASN A 727 -30.53 12.18 -7.47
C ASN A 727 -31.29 11.10 -8.26
N LEU A 728 -30.88 9.83 -8.17
CA LEU A 728 -31.56 8.72 -8.83
C LEU A 728 -32.98 8.53 -8.30
N HIS A 729 -33.20 8.67 -7.00
CA HIS A 729 -34.54 8.61 -6.39
C HIS A 729 -35.42 9.81 -6.78
N GLU A 730 -34.83 11.01 -6.89
CA GLU A 730 -35.54 12.20 -7.38
C GLU A 730 -35.93 12.08 -8.87
N MET A 731 -35.06 11.44 -9.67
CA MET A 731 -35.33 11.14 -11.07
C MET A 731 -36.50 10.16 -11.22
N ASP A 732 -36.48 9.03 -10.50
CA ASP A 732 -37.57 8.05 -10.41
C ASP A 732 -37.71 7.51 -8.97
N PRO A 733 -38.82 7.83 -8.26
CA PRO A 733 -39.06 7.38 -6.89
C PRO A 733 -39.13 5.85 -6.69
N ASN A 734 -39.19 5.08 -7.78
CA ASN A 734 -39.18 3.62 -7.74
C ASN A 734 -37.76 3.04 -7.68
N ILE A 735 -36.73 3.87 -7.87
CA ILE A 735 -35.33 3.50 -7.69
C ILE A 735 -34.95 3.67 -6.22
N GLN A 736 -34.53 2.57 -5.59
CA GLN A 736 -33.95 2.52 -4.25
C GLN A 736 -32.49 2.06 -4.38
N ALA A 737 -31.63 2.97 -4.81
CA ALA A 737 -30.18 2.75 -4.80
C ALA A 737 -29.62 3.08 -3.42
N VAL A 738 -28.77 2.23 -2.85
CA VAL A 738 -28.18 2.45 -1.52
C VAL A 738 -26.65 2.26 -1.54
N PRO A 739 -25.86 3.24 -1.09
CA PRO A 739 -24.42 3.04 -0.96
C PRO A 739 -24.07 1.91 0.01
N LEU A 740 -23.09 1.09 -0.35
CA LEU A 740 -22.64 -0.05 0.46
C LEU A 740 -21.11 -0.16 0.42
N TYR A 741 -20.49 -0.22 1.60
CA TYR A 741 -19.07 -0.54 1.71
C TYR A 741 -18.81 -2.04 1.53
N MET A 742 -17.78 -2.35 0.74
CA MET A 742 -17.26 -3.72 0.56
C MET A 742 -15.72 -3.71 0.57
N PRO A 743 -15.03 -4.70 1.16
CA PRO A 743 -13.57 -4.77 1.05
C PRO A 743 -13.12 -4.86 -0.41
N PHE A 744 -12.02 -4.19 -0.77
CA PHE A 744 -11.51 -4.14 -2.15
C PHE A 744 -11.31 -5.55 -2.73
N VAL A 745 -10.65 -6.44 -1.99
CA VAL A 745 -10.43 -7.85 -2.39
C VAL A 745 -11.73 -8.62 -2.67
N THR A 746 -12.84 -8.27 -2.01
CA THR A 746 -14.15 -8.90 -2.29
C THR A 746 -14.78 -8.33 -3.55
N MET A 747 -14.64 -7.03 -3.78
CA MET A 747 -15.08 -6.39 -5.02
C MET A 747 -14.32 -6.97 -6.22
N TYR A 748 -12.99 -7.07 -6.12
CA TYR A 748 -12.14 -7.68 -7.14
C TYR A 748 -12.57 -9.13 -7.43
N ALA A 749 -12.78 -9.95 -6.39
CA ALA A 749 -13.23 -11.33 -6.58
C ALA A 749 -14.60 -11.44 -7.29
N TYR A 750 -15.50 -10.49 -7.08
CA TYR A 750 -16.79 -10.42 -7.79
C TYR A 750 -16.65 -9.93 -9.23
N ASP A 751 -15.80 -8.94 -9.46
CA ASP A 751 -15.48 -8.35 -10.75
C ASP A 751 -14.43 -9.15 -11.54
N SER A 752 -14.23 -10.42 -11.19
CA SER A 752 -13.25 -11.28 -11.85
C SER A 752 -13.87 -12.57 -12.38
N ILE A 753 -15.14 -12.84 -12.08
CA ILE A 753 -15.83 -14.07 -12.50
C ILE A 753 -16.75 -13.73 -13.66
N TYR A 754 -16.45 -14.31 -14.83
CA TYR A 754 -17.10 -13.95 -16.10
C TYR A 754 -18.62 -14.11 -16.04
N GLY A 755 -19.33 -13.01 -16.31
CA GLY A 755 -20.79 -12.94 -16.31
C GLY A 755 -21.46 -13.30 -14.98
N GLN A 756 -20.73 -13.28 -13.86
CA GLN A 756 -21.27 -13.58 -12.53
C GLN A 756 -21.25 -12.38 -11.58
N ASN A 757 -20.88 -11.19 -12.04
CA ASN A 757 -20.77 -10.01 -11.18
C ASN A 757 -22.14 -9.71 -10.50
N PRO A 758 -22.24 -9.77 -9.15
CA PRO A 758 -23.45 -9.43 -8.42
C PRO A 758 -23.62 -7.93 -8.18
N MET A 759 -22.62 -7.10 -8.50
CA MET A 759 -22.56 -5.68 -8.16
C MET A 759 -23.25 -4.85 -9.24
N PRO A 760 -24.49 -4.34 -9.06
CA PRO A 760 -25.21 -3.70 -10.16
C PRO A 760 -24.56 -2.39 -10.59
N ILE A 761 -24.01 -1.66 -9.60
CA ILE A 761 -23.13 -0.52 -9.76
C ILE A 761 -22.00 -0.66 -8.74
N PHE A 762 -20.77 -0.42 -9.15
CA PHE A 762 -19.61 -0.40 -8.26
C PHE A 762 -18.59 0.65 -8.67
N TYR A 763 -17.85 1.20 -7.70
CA TYR A 763 -16.74 2.12 -7.92
C TYR A 763 -15.43 1.37 -8.00
N MET A 764 -14.66 1.59 -9.07
CA MET A 764 -13.34 1.03 -9.27
C MET A 764 -12.51 1.96 -10.18
N GLY A 765 -11.33 1.51 -10.59
CA GLY A 765 -10.50 2.23 -11.55
C GLY A 765 -9.58 1.31 -12.33
N TRP A 766 -9.03 1.82 -13.42
CA TRP A 766 -8.05 1.13 -14.23
C TRP A 766 -6.69 1.79 -14.10
N SER A 767 -5.68 0.97 -13.80
CA SER A 767 -4.27 1.35 -13.73
C SER A 767 -3.51 0.44 -14.69
N PRO A 768 -2.98 0.96 -15.82
CA PRO A 768 -2.40 0.13 -16.86
C PRO A 768 -0.96 -0.29 -16.50
N GLY A 769 -0.57 -1.51 -16.90
CA GLY A 769 0.82 -1.97 -16.80
C GLY A 769 1.76 -1.30 -17.81
N THR A 770 1.23 -0.83 -18.94
CA THR A 770 2.01 -0.10 -19.96
C THR A 770 1.37 1.26 -20.30
N PRO A 771 2.15 2.29 -20.70
CA PRO A 771 1.63 3.63 -20.95
C PRO A 771 1.02 3.75 -22.35
N THR A 772 0.23 2.77 -22.77
CA THR A 772 -0.28 2.66 -24.16
C THR A 772 -1.80 2.77 -24.20
N ALA A 773 -2.33 3.20 -25.34
CA ALA A 773 -3.78 3.29 -25.51
C ALA A 773 -4.44 1.91 -25.65
N LEU A 774 -3.68 0.90 -26.14
CA LEU A 774 -4.17 -0.46 -26.28
C LEU A 774 -4.55 -1.10 -24.93
N GLU A 775 -3.80 -0.85 -23.85
CA GLU A 775 -4.09 -1.42 -22.52
C GLU A 775 -5.45 -0.94 -21.97
N PHE A 776 -5.80 0.33 -22.18
CA PHE A 776 -7.12 0.85 -21.79
C PHE A 776 -8.23 0.20 -22.59
N VAL A 777 -7.97 -0.11 -23.87
CA VAL A 777 -8.93 -0.82 -24.71
C VAL A 777 -9.13 -2.26 -24.22
N GLN A 778 -8.05 -3.01 -24.01
CA GLN A 778 -8.08 -4.40 -23.55
C GLN A 778 -8.73 -4.52 -22.17
N GLY A 779 -8.28 -3.69 -21.23
CA GLY A 779 -8.76 -3.70 -19.86
C GLY A 779 -10.25 -3.37 -19.75
N MET A 780 -10.67 -2.28 -20.39
CA MET A 780 -11.96 -1.68 -20.07
C MET A 780 -13.08 -2.06 -21.05
N ILE A 781 -12.81 -2.18 -22.35
CA ILE A 781 -13.90 -2.26 -23.34
C ILE A 781 -13.88 -3.50 -24.23
N GLU A 782 -12.79 -4.26 -24.27
CA GLU A 782 -12.70 -5.45 -25.10
C GLU A 782 -13.63 -6.55 -24.60
N GLN A 783 -14.39 -7.16 -25.51
CA GLN A 783 -15.27 -8.27 -25.16
C GLN A 783 -14.44 -9.50 -24.75
N GLY A 784 -14.34 -9.74 -23.44
CA GLY A 784 -13.46 -10.77 -22.89
C GLY A 784 -12.48 -10.20 -21.86
N GLY A 785 -12.24 -8.90 -21.89
CA GLY A 785 -11.38 -8.18 -20.97
C GLY A 785 -11.90 -8.12 -19.53
N PRO A 786 -11.03 -7.69 -18.59
CA PRO A 786 -11.25 -7.81 -17.16
C PRO A 786 -12.48 -7.07 -16.65
N TYR A 787 -12.90 -5.96 -17.27
CA TYR A 787 -14.18 -5.31 -16.91
C TYR A 787 -15.36 -5.85 -17.72
N ALA A 788 -15.24 -5.88 -19.05
CA ALA A 788 -16.36 -6.18 -19.93
C ALA A 788 -16.90 -7.61 -19.73
N ALA A 789 -16.04 -8.60 -19.46
CA ALA A 789 -16.46 -9.99 -19.31
C ALA A 789 -17.25 -10.26 -18.01
N PRO A 790 -16.75 -9.90 -16.81
CA PRO A 790 -17.50 -10.01 -15.55
C PRO A 790 -18.83 -9.24 -15.57
N ASP A 791 -18.84 -8.03 -16.13
CA ASP A 791 -20.03 -7.16 -16.19
C ASP A 791 -21.09 -7.63 -17.20
N GLY A 792 -20.78 -8.64 -18.00
CA GLY A 792 -21.68 -9.17 -19.02
C GLY A 792 -21.85 -8.24 -20.23
N VAL A 793 -20.88 -7.37 -20.50
CA VAL A 793 -20.82 -6.53 -21.70
C VAL A 793 -20.47 -7.41 -22.89
N ASN A 794 -21.50 -7.99 -23.49
CA ASN A 794 -21.37 -9.00 -24.53
C ASN A 794 -22.42 -8.79 -25.64
N ALA A 795 -21.97 -8.68 -26.89
CA ALA A 795 -22.87 -8.44 -28.02
C ALA A 795 -23.88 -9.58 -28.22
N THR A 796 -23.48 -10.83 -27.96
CA THR A 796 -24.36 -12.00 -28.04
C THR A 796 -25.44 -11.95 -26.97
N TYR A 797 -25.09 -11.60 -25.73
CA TYR A 797 -26.06 -11.41 -24.65
C TYR A 797 -27.11 -10.35 -25.00
N LEU A 798 -26.69 -9.19 -25.52
CA LEU A 798 -27.59 -8.13 -25.96
C LEU A 798 -28.50 -8.56 -27.13
N SER A 799 -27.98 -9.36 -28.07
CA SER A 799 -28.78 -9.93 -29.16
C SER A 799 -29.84 -10.92 -28.64
N LEU A 800 -29.50 -11.74 -27.65
CA LEU A 800 -30.46 -12.63 -26.98
C LEU A 800 -31.53 -11.85 -26.21
N LEU A 801 -31.16 -10.74 -25.55
CA LEU A 801 -32.14 -9.84 -24.93
C LEU A 801 -33.08 -9.23 -25.97
N SER A 802 -32.57 -8.79 -27.13
CA SER A 802 -33.40 -8.33 -28.23
C SER A 802 -34.44 -9.38 -28.63
N GLN A 803 -34.03 -10.62 -28.85
CA GLN A 803 -34.94 -11.73 -29.20
C GLN A 803 -35.97 -12.00 -28.09
N TYR A 804 -35.55 -11.92 -26.82
CA TYR A 804 -36.44 -12.06 -25.68
C TYR A 804 -37.54 -10.99 -25.67
N PHE A 805 -37.20 -9.75 -26.03
CA PHE A 805 -38.14 -8.62 -26.04
C PHE A 805 -38.94 -8.48 -27.34
N ASP A 806 -38.56 -9.11 -28.45
CA ASP A 806 -39.24 -8.99 -29.75
C ASP A 806 -40.74 -9.31 -29.66
N THR A 807 -41.11 -10.27 -28.81
CA THR A 807 -42.51 -10.67 -28.57
C THR A 807 -43.21 -9.89 -27.46
N LYS A 808 -42.49 -9.08 -26.67
CA LYS A 808 -42.99 -8.38 -25.47
C LYS A 808 -43.06 -6.88 -25.63
N ASN A 809 -42.03 -6.29 -26.24
CA ASN A 809 -41.86 -4.87 -26.46
C ASN A 809 -40.86 -4.66 -27.61
N THR A 810 -41.39 -4.35 -28.79
CA THR A 810 -40.58 -4.17 -30.01
C THR A 810 -39.64 -2.97 -29.94
N TYR A 811 -39.98 -1.94 -29.15
CA TYR A 811 -39.09 -0.80 -28.91
C TYR A 811 -37.83 -1.24 -28.14
N LEU A 812 -38.01 -1.98 -27.03
CA LEU A 812 -36.88 -2.53 -26.27
C LEU A 812 -36.06 -3.53 -27.08
N ALA A 813 -36.73 -4.37 -27.88
CA ALA A 813 -36.03 -5.30 -28.78
C ALA A 813 -35.08 -4.57 -29.73
N ASN A 814 -35.57 -3.53 -30.41
CA ASN A 814 -34.75 -2.71 -31.30
C ASN A 814 -33.61 -1.98 -30.57
N LEU A 815 -33.86 -1.52 -29.33
CA LEU A 815 -32.83 -0.87 -28.51
C LEU A 815 -31.66 -1.81 -28.22
N PHE A 816 -31.94 -3.04 -27.76
CA PHE A 816 -30.90 -4.05 -27.50
C PHE A 816 -30.22 -4.56 -28.78
N ALA A 817 -30.95 -4.63 -29.89
CA ALA A 817 -30.36 -4.98 -31.19
C ALA A 817 -29.35 -3.92 -31.66
N ASN A 818 -29.69 -2.63 -31.50
CA ASN A 818 -28.79 -1.54 -31.84
C ASN A 818 -27.54 -1.54 -30.95
N GLU A 819 -27.72 -1.70 -29.64
CA GLU A 819 -26.63 -1.80 -28.68
C GLU A 819 -25.67 -2.95 -29.01
N SER A 820 -26.21 -4.14 -29.30
CA SER A 820 -25.44 -5.31 -29.73
C SER A 820 -24.60 -5.02 -30.97
N TYR A 821 -25.17 -4.31 -31.94
CA TYR A 821 -24.47 -3.90 -33.17
C TYR A 821 -23.38 -2.87 -32.89
N GLU A 822 -23.67 -1.83 -32.11
CA GLU A 822 -22.71 -0.78 -31.77
C GLU A 822 -21.51 -1.32 -30.99
N TYR A 823 -21.75 -2.20 -30.02
CA TYR A 823 -20.67 -2.86 -29.27
C TYR A 823 -19.84 -3.81 -30.14
N SER A 824 -20.47 -4.55 -31.06
CA SER A 824 -19.74 -5.37 -32.04
C SER A 824 -18.85 -4.52 -32.95
N LEU A 825 -19.35 -3.35 -33.37
CA LEU A 825 -18.59 -2.41 -34.18
C LEU A 825 -17.44 -1.77 -33.38
N LEU A 826 -17.65 -1.46 -32.10
CA LEU A 826 -16.62 -0.96 -31.19
C LEU A 826 -15.46 -1.95 -31.14
N ASN A 827 -15.72 -3.21 -30.78
CA ASN A 827 -14.71 -4.27 -30.73
C ASN A 827 -13.93 -4.41 -32.04
N ASN A 828 -14.61 -4.34 -33.20
CA ASN A 828 -13.92 -4.40 -34.50
C ASN A 828 -12.99 -3.21 -34.76
N ILE A 829 -13.38 -2.01 -34.35
CA ILE A 829 -12.59 -0.80 -34.53
C ILE A 829 -11.44 -0.77 -33.53
N SER A 830 -11.68 -1.19 -32.28
CA SER A 830 -10.68 -1.37 -31.23
C SER A 830 -9.52 -2.25 -31.69
N MET A 831 -9.81 -3.45 -32.21
CA MET A 831 -8.76 -4.34 -32.78
C MET A 831 -7.94 -3.65 -33.88
N LYS A 832 -8.57 -2.83 -34.72
CA LYS A 832 -7.84 -2.08 -35.76
C LYS A 832 -6.99 -0.94 -35.18
N ALA A 833 -7.46 -0.29 -34.12
CA ALA A 833 -6.74 0.78 -33.44
C ALA A 833 -5.46 0.21 -32.79
N MET A 834 -5.60 -0.88 -32.03
CA MET A 834 -4.48 -1.58 -31.39
C MET A 834 -3.47 -2.09 -32.42
N ALA A 835 -3.93 -2.74 -33.50
CA ALA A 835 -3.06 -3.18 -34.58
C ALA A 835 -2.32 -2.01 -35.26
N ALA A 836 -2.94 -0.84 -35.39
CA ALA A 836 -2.30 0.34 -35.94
C ALA A 836 -1.24 0.93 -34.99
N GLU A 837 -1.50 0.92 -33.68
CA GLU A 837 -0.54 1.34 -32.64
C GLU A 837 0.68 0.44 -32.61
N VAL A 838 0.49 -0.88 -32.54
CA VAL A 838 1.57 -1.88 -32.53
C VAL A 838 2.42 -1.77 -33.82
N ALA A 839 1.80 -1.49 -34.96
CA ALA A 839 2.51 -1.26 -36.22
C ALA A 839 3.24 0.10 -36.31
N GLY A 840 3.13 0.97 -35.30
CA GLY A 840 3.71 2.32 -35.30
C GLY A 840 3.02 3.28 -36.28
N ASN A 841 1.79 2.98 -36.74
CA ASN A 841 1.01 3.84 -37.62
C ASN A 841 0.29 4.92 -36.81
N ILE A 842 1.05 5.91 -36.32
CA ILE A 842 0.58 6.97 -35.42
C ILE A 842 -0.68 7.68 -35.96
N THR A 843 -0.71 8.03 -37.25
CA THR A 843 -1.87 8.73 -37.83
C THR A 843 -3.11 7.84 -37.90
N GLY A 844 -2.94 6.56 -38.30
CA GLY A 844 -4.03 5.59 -38.34
C GLY A 844 -4.59 5.29 -36.95
N ALA A 845 -3.71 5.04 -35.98
CA ALA A 845 -4.05 4.79 -34.59
C ALA A 845 -4.81 5.98 -33.99
N SER A 846 -4.31 7.21 -34.14
CA SER A 846 -4.97 8.43 -33.64
C SER A 846 -6.41 8.60 -34.16
N ILE A 847 -6.66 8.35 -35.46
CA ILE A 847 -8.00 8.44 -36.04
C ILE A 847 -8.93 7.36 -35.49
N LEU A 848 -8.41 6.14 -35.34
CA LEU A 848 -9.19 5.00 -34.86
C LEU A 848 -9.50 5.13 -33.37
N TYR A 849 -8.53 5.48 -32.52
CA TYR A 849 -8.72 5.67 -31.09
C TYR A 849 -9.70 6.81 -30.78
N ARG A 850 -9.63 7.92 -31.50
CA ARG A 850 -10.66 8.97 -31.38
C ARG A 850 -12.07 8.44 -31.66
N LYS A 851 -12.21 7.51 -32.61
CA LYS A 851 -13.48 6.88 -32.92
C LYS A 851 -13.90 5.88 -31.83
N VAL A 852 -12.94 5.13 -31.28
CA VAL A 852 -13.15 4.24 -30.12
C VAL A 852 -13.71 5.05 -28.95
N ASP A 853 -13.03 6.10 -28.50
CA ASP A 853 -13.49 6.96 -27.39
C ASP A 853 -14.90 7.51 -27.63
N GLN A 854 -15.16 8.06 -28.82
CA GLN A 854 -16.49 8.60 -29.15
C GLN A 854 -17.58 7.51 -29.08
N MET A 855 -17.26 6.28 -29.47
CA MET A 855 -18.20 5.16 -29.38
C MET A 855 -18.40 4.71 -27.94
N VAL A 856 -17.34 4.63 -27.13
CA VAL A 856 -17.45 4.28 -25.70
C VAL A 856 -18.30 5.30 -24.95
N ILE A 857 -18.11 6.60 -25.21
CA ILE A 857 -18.93 7.68 -24.64
C ILE A 857 -20.40 7.50 -25.00
N ASN A 858 -20.72 7.02 -26.21
CA ASN A 858 -22.10 6.81 -26.65
C ASN A 858 -22.75 5.59 -25.99
N LEU A 859 -21.97 4.60 -25.56
CA LEU A 859 -22.46 3.40 -24.87
C LEU A 859 -22.73 3.66 -23.38
N TYR A 860 -22.17 4.71 -22.77
CA TYR A 860 -22.35 5.01 -21.34
C TYR A 860 -22.08 3.78 -20.44
N LEU A 861 -20.99 3.05 -20.70
CA LEU A 861 -20.59 1.90 -19.88
C LEU A 861 -20.10 2.32 -18.48
N TYR A 862 -19.70 3.59 -18.34
CA TYR A 862 -19.12 4.15 -17.12
C TYR A 862 -19.69 5.52 -16.79
N VAL A 863 -19.66 5.85 -15.50
CA VAL A 863 -19.74 7.23 -15.01
C VAL A 863 -18.32 7.68 -14.69
N TYR A 864 -17.73 8.49 -15.59
CA TYR A 864 -16.36 8.98 -15.48
C TYR A 864 -16.20 9.93 -14.28
N THR A 865 -15.47 9.52 -13.25
CA THR A 865 -15.36 10.33 -12.03
C THR A 865 -14.13 11.23 -12.07
N VAL A 866 -12.93 10.66 -12.00
CA VAL A 866 -11.67 11.40 -11.87
C VAL A 866 -10.47 10.62 -12.41
N GLN A 867 -9.54 11.32 -13.06
CA GLN A 867 -8.14 10.89 -13.17
C GLN A 867 -7.42 11.43 -11.92
N PRO A 868 -7.12 10.59 -10.90
CA PRO A 868 -6.58 11.05 -9.64
C PRO A 868 -5.19 11.66 -9.80
N THR A 869 -4.84 12.55 -8.87
CA THR A 869 -3.46 12.95 -8.60
C THR A 869 -3.06 12.33 -7.27
N ASN A 870 -2.07 11.45 -7.29
CA ASN A 870 -1.65 10.72 -6.10
C ASN A 870 -0.71 11.56 -5.23
N MET A 871 -0.60 11.16 -3.96
CA MET A 871 0.27 11.86 -3.01
C MET A 871 0.97 10.94 -2.02
N TRP A 872 2.25 11.16 -1.78
CA TRP A 872 2.95 10.54 -0.66
C TRP A 872 2.90 11.45 0.56
N ILE A 873 2.42 10.93 1.68
CA ILE A 873 2.46 11.62 2.98
C ILE A 873 3.44 10.88 3.87
N VAL A 874 4.59 11.49 4.11
CA VAL A 874 5.69 10.85 4.85
C VAL A 874 6.18 11.70 6.01
N LYS A 875 6.86 11.07 6.97
CA LYS A 875 7.56 11.80 8.03
C LYS A 875 8.79 12.53 7.48
N PRO A 876 9.22 13.66 8.07
CA PRO A 876 10.35 14.46 7.58
C PRO A 876 11.71 13.75 7.58
N TYR A 877 11.82 12.60 8.25
CA TYR A 877 13.00 11.74 8.27
C TYR A 877 12.92 10.59 7.25
N ILE A 878 11.86 10.54 6.43
CA ILE A 878 11.70 9.59 5.34
C ILE A 878 11.97 10.32 4.03
N ASN A 879 12.96 9.86 3.28
CA ASN A 879 13.41 10.48 2.04
C ASN A 879 13.69 9.40 1.00
N GLY A 880 13.52 9.71 -0.28
CA GLY A 880 13.94 8.79 -1.34
C GLY A 880 15.48 8.70 -1.43
N TYR A 881 15.98 7.61 -1.98
CA TYR A 881 17.42 7.36 -2.09
C TYR A 881 18.13 8.50 -2.82
N ASN A 882 19.28 8.94 -2.29
CA ASN A 882 19.99 10.16 -2.74
C ASN A 882 19.14 11.44 -2.73
N ASN A 883 18.11 11.54 -1.89
CA ASN A 883 17.12 12.63 -1.88
C ASN A 883 16.37 12.77 -3.21
N GLN A 884 16.18 11.67 -3.94
CA GLN A 884 15.39 11.64 -5.17
C GLN A 884 14.14 10.81 -4.91
N ILE A 885 12.95 11.37 -5.14
CA ILE A 885 11.68 10.66 -4.92
C ILE A 885 11.15 10.00 -6.20
N SER A 886 11.87 10.12 -7.31
CA SER A 886 11.37 9.82 -8.65
C SER A 886 10.81 8.40 -8.83
N TRP A 887 11.33 7.41 -8.12
CA TRP A 887 10.80 6.04 -8.20
C TRP A 887 9.40 5.92 -7.61
N GLU A 888 9.10 6.69 -6.57
CA GLU A 888 7.79 6.75 -5.92
C GLU A 888 6.82 7.67 -6.71
N GLU A 889 7.32 8.40 -7.72
CA GLU A 889 6.51 9.25 -8.61
C GLU A 889 6.31 8.63 -10.01
N ASN A 890 6.64 7.35 -10.21
CA ASN A 890 6.38 6.70 -11.49
C ASN A 890 4.87 6.50 -11.68
N PRO A 891 4.27 7.06 -12.75
CA PRO A 891 2.82 7.03 -12.93
C PRO A 891 2.26 5.66 -13.36
N LEU A 892 3.12 4.68 -13.66
CA LEU A 892 2.74 3.28 -13.93
C LEU A 892 3.01 2.41 -12.70
N ALA A 893 4.26 2.41 -12.21
CA ALA A 893 4.65 1.53 -11.10
C ALA A 893 3.96 1.87 -9.77
N ASN A 894 3.47 3.11 -9.60
CA ASN A 894 2.82 3.59 -8.37
C ASN A 894 1.40 4.13 -8.65
N ALA A 895 0.74 3.59 -9.68
CA ALA A 895 -0.56 4.05 -10.15
C ALA A 895 -1.62 4.04 -9.02
N ALA A 896 -1.54 3.11 -8.06
CA ALA A 896 -2.42 3.05 -6.89
C ALA A 896 -1.76 3.46 -5.56
N MET A 897 -0.71 4.28 -5.62
CA MET A 897 0.15 4.62 -4.47
C MET A 897 0.95 3.42 -3.94
N ASP A 898 1.31 2.51 -4.84
CA ASP A 898 2.20 1.38 -4.55
C ASP A 898 3.63 1.90 -4.36
N SER A 899 4.36 1.37 -3.37
CA SER A 899 5.71 1.83 -3.06
C SER A 899 6.82 0.88 -3.48
N VAL A 900 7.97 1.45 -3.84
CA VAL A 900 9.21 0.72 -4.09
C VAL A 900 10.13 0.85 -2.86
N TYR A 901 9.91 0.00 -1.85
CA TYR A 901 10.51 0.16 -0.53
C TYR A 901 12.04 0.16 -0.47
N TRP A 902 12.74 -0.41 -1.45
CA TRP A 902 14.20 -0.36 -1.48
C TRP A 902 14.73 1.04 -1.81
N TRP A 903 13.87 1.93 -2.32
CA TRP A 903 14.19 3.31 -2.62
C TRP A 903 13.94 4.27 -1.44
N TRP A 904 13.15 3.88 -0.44
CA TRP A 904 12.96 4.68 0.77
C TRP A 904 14.15 4.57 1.74
N ILE A 905 14.56 5.71 2.29
CA ILE A 905 15.55 5.84 3.35
C ILE A 905 14.91 6.49 4.58
N LYS A 906 15.25 5.98 5.77
CA LYS A 906 14.88 6.56 7.07
C LYS A 906 16.11 7.12 7.78
N GLU A 907 16.32 8.45 7.72
CA GLU A 907 17.55 9.13 8.20
C GLU A 907 17.37 10.52 8.83
#